data_AF-A0A812M8Z5-F1
#
_entry.id   AF-A0A812M8Z5-F1
#
_cell.length_a   1.000
_cell.length_b   1.000
_cell.length_c   1.000
_cell.angle_alpha   90.00
_cell.angle_beta   90.00
_cell.angle_gamma   90.00
#
_symmetry.space_group_name_H-M   'P 1'
#
loop_
_entity.id
_entity.type
_entity.pdbx_description
1 polymer ?
#
loop_
_entity_poly.entity_id
_entity_poly.type
_entity_poly.pdbx_seq_one_letter_code
_entity_poly.pdbx_strand_id
1 'polypeptide(L)'
;MMIEGKFHYVYDPQQYVGKTQDEMLKAQEAIKDALAESVGFGLVAAEIEVRWESTAALAQVSNATPTTLDMLCIFTFPCPIGATPEEVTASMRTITTRSFLSILAPKLAGLGHEPFAFTATSFIGAAVVTNTTTASPSPKSSTTSFIPVASTQPATTTTEAPKKDFHPCKSLEDYMPEAKMSEYGWCNLEGSTTPSESECVAANCSAHGYPDHPHCHCATEEGCALIGGTWKYHLCKEEMQMYQHGEIYALWEEATELGTCDGVMTSWHSTLPESIDWPARKCCASWPQTFCEPGGTLATPCKDASDFLADHMTDQGVTCMDWLQQWWSEYWALKNASAAGSCSGMALPWGESLEDWVTHPAKQCCASFPATICDKDAKFMTPCKVAADFTPEQELYSHCEFKSMPDNVTCEAAGCTYYQEHHYCSCSGEVCSAAGGVWKIHTCSMEQSHWPLKMHRALQEASEEGSCADLEYDGDLQGETQWTSQKCCASFPASVCNPAAKRMTPCESEADFIPTNVLHEWCEVNPVPDASTCGSHGCHGDGSYCHCSSHSSCSSIGGSWKTSTCGEDLGHKDVAWHQAVAQASDEGTCAESRVHDSTVEDAISWSSRKCCASYPANACYKGLKKMTPCKDEADFLPGHFLHEWCEFHGTVPETCGTTPGCHAGEGWCHCDNYEACTAAGGAWKQRSCDAEIQEWDSKKHLAVQSAATGICEDVDWHGQPMSVALQHESSKCCASYPASVCDPTAKKMTPCKDEADFMPSNVVHEYCDLHGSSVDSDTCTAHGCRSHNGHCHCDSQPSCEGVGGTWKVSTCDMEIGHWEPAKHKALQEADESGTCGVNAMYGDLANVIDYTATKCCASFPATLCDKTARHMTPCKDEGDYTPEKEMYAWCDFYSDGAVMPEETVCNAQEGCYGGQGWCHCEDRASCEAVGAFWNAHTCAKEVSQWSPEQHKMLQKADEHGTCLDLEVRGMRAQDFVNWPAQQCCKSFPTSICDKDVQAMTPCLRSQDFDHNKTMWAWCEGLYPPPAEADCHAQGCTGNEHHCHCETAAACTALGGKYIEYQCWQDLQWMAAEVHKGIATAISQGTCEDVEANHNKLEFAVDWL
;
A
#
# COMPACT_ATOMS: atom_id res chain seq x y z
N MET A 1 -25.56 -15.18 49.04
CA MET A 1 -25.63 -14.85 47.61
C MET A 1 -25.04 -16.05 46.87
N MET A 2 -25.74 -16.58 45.87
CA MET A 2 -25.28 -17.74 45.11
C MET A 2 -24.66 -17.24 43.80
N ILE A 3 -23.50 -17.78 43.46
CA ILE A 3 -22.87 -17.54 42.16
C ILE A 3 -23.28 -18.72 41.27
N GLU A 4 -23.88 -18.42 40.10
CA GLU A 4 -24.19 -19.42 39.08
C GLU A 4 -23.23 -19.25 37.91
N GLY A 5 -22.60 -20.35 37.49
CA GLY A 5 -21.75 -20.42 36.32
C GLY A 5 -22.23 -21.48 35.34
N LYS A 6 -21.99 -21.25 34.05
CA LYS A 6 -22.30 -22.21 32.99
C LYS A 6 -21.08 -22.45 32.10
N PHE A 7 -20.87 -23.70 31.71
CA PHE A 7 -19.93 -24.05 30.64
C PHE A 7 -20.47 -25.20 29.78
N HIS A 8 -20.05 -25.20 28.51
CA HIS A 8 -20.40 -26.24 27.53
C HIS A 8 -19.37 -27.37 27.57
N TYR A 9 -19.86 -28.60 27.41
CA TYR A 9 -19.06 -29.81 27.44
C TYR A 9 -19.47 -30.76 26.31
N VAL A 10 -18.57 -30.95 25.35
CA VAL A 10 -18.76 -31.89 24.24
C VAL A 10 -18.15 -33.25 24.58
N TYR A 11 -18.93 -34.34 24.52
CA TYR A 11 -18.49 -35.69 24.91
C TYR A 11 -18.86 -36.78 23.89
N ASP A 12 -18.00 -37.81 23.75
CA ASP A 12 -18.30 -39.00 22.94
C ASP A 12 -19.03 -40.06 23.81
N PRO A 13 -20.31 -40.37 23.51
CA PRO A 13 -21.07 -41.34 24.29
C PRO A 13 -20.56 -42.79 24.20
N GLN A 14 -19.76 -43.16 23.18
CA GLN A 14 -19.31 -44.54 23.00
C GLN A 14 -18.35 -45.04 24.09
N GLN A 15 -17.64 -44.14 24.78
CA GLN A 15 -16.70 -44.51 25.84
C GLN A 15 -17.37 -44.81 27.20
N TYR A 16 -18.65 -44.48 27.34
CA TYR A 16 -19.41 -44.66 28.59
C TYR A 16 -20.50 -45.73 28.50
N VAL A 17 -20.64 -46.38 27.35
CA VAL A 17 -21.48 -47.57 27.20
C VAL A 17 -20.88 -48.72 28.03
N GLY A 18 -21.49 -49.00 29.19
CA GLY A 18 -21.07 -50.05 30.12
C GLY A 18 -20.30 -49.59 31.36
N LYS A 19 -20.09 -48.27 31.54
CA LYS A 19 -19.52 -47.69 32.76
C LYS A 19 -20.55 -47.64 33.90
N THR A 20 -20.11 -47.80 35.13
CA THR A 20 -21.00 -47.84 36.31
C THR A 20 -21.36 -46.43 36.80
N GLN A 21 -22.52 -46.26 37.44
CA GLN A 21 -22.98 -44.97 38.02
C GLN A 21 -21.94 -44.36 38.99
N ASP A 22 -21.14 -45.20 39.64
CA ASP A 22 -20.02 -44.81 40.51
C ASP A 22 -18.88 -44.10 39.76
N GLU A 23 -18.61 -44.45 38.50
CA GLU A 23 -17.56 -43.79 37.70
C GLU A 23 -18.01 -42.40 37.23
N MET A 24 -19.30 -42.21 36.94
CA MET A 24 -19.87 -40.90 36.62
C MET A 24 -19.86 -39.95 37.83
N LEU A 25 -20.17 -40.47 39.03
CA LEU A 25 -20.10 -39.70 40.28
C LEU A 25 -18.67 -39.25 40.58
N LYS A 26 -17.66 -40.10 40.31
CA LYS A 26 -16.23 -39.73 40.46
C LYS A 26 -15.78 -38.65 39.48
N ALA A 27 -16.28 -38.67 38.24
CA ALA A 27 -15.99 -37.63 37.27
C ALA A 27 -16.63 -36.28 37.67
N GLN A 28 -17.85 -36.30 38.21
CA GLN A 28 -18.49 -35.10 38.76
C GLN A 28 -17.70 -34.49 39.92
N GLU A 29 -17.17 -35.33 40.83
CA GLU A 29 -16.36 -34.85 41.94
C GLU A 29 -15.03 -34.25 41.46
N ALA A 30 -14.38 -34.85 40.46
CA ALA A 30 -13.16 -34.29 39.86
C ALA A 30 -13.39 -32.91 39.20
N ILE A 31 -14.58 -32.70 38.62
CA ILE A 31 -14.98 -31.40 38.04
C ILE A 31 -15.21 -30.36 39.14
N LYS A 32 -15.89 -30.72 40.23
CA LYS A 32 -16.09 -29.84 41.39
C LYS A 32 -14.75 -29.44 42.03
N ASP A 33 -13.84 -30.39 42.18
CA ASP A 33 -12.48 -30.13 42.69
C ASP A 33 -11.71 -29.16 41.79
N ALA A 34 -11.76 -29.36 40.46
CA ALA A 34 -11.09 -28.47 39.52
C ALA A 34 -11.71 -27.06 39.51
N LEU A 35 -13.04 -26.94 39.66
CA LEU A 35 -13.74 -25.65 39.75
C LEU A 35 -13.37 -24.91 41.04
N ALA A 36 -13.38 -25.60 42.19
CA ALA A 36 -12.97 -25.04 43.46
C ALA A 36 -11.53 -24.49 43.40
N GLU A 37 -10.62 -25.27 42.81
CA GLU A 37 -9.21 -24.89 42.63
C GLU A 37 -9.04 -23.72 41.64
N SER A 38 -9.82 -23.68 40.56
CA SER A 38 -9.71 -22.63 39.54
C SER A 38 -10.35 -21.30 39.95
N VAL A 39 -11.43 -21.33 40.75
CA VAL A 39 -12.09 -20.13 41.26
C VAL A 39 -11.29 -19.51 42.42
N GLY A 40 -10.72 -20.33 43.29
CA GLY A 40 -9.92 -19.91 44.44
C GLY A 40 -10.78 -19.49 45.66
N PHE A 41 -10.27 -18.56 46.47
CA PHE A 41 -10.94 -18.02 47.67
C PHE A 41 -11.34 -19.04 48.75
N GLY A 42 -10.67 -20.19 48.81
CA GLY A 42 -10.95 -21.22 49.81
C GLY A 42 -12.26 -21.97 49.61
N LEU A 43 -12.89 -21.83 48.43
CA LEU A 43 -14.03 -22.64 48.01
C LEU A 43 -13.65 -24.12 48.01
N VAL A 44 -14.50 -24.99 48.57
CA VAL A 44 -14.27 -26.45 48.52
C VAL A 44 -15.31 -27.13 47.65
N ALA A 45 -14.95 -28.25 47.01
CA ALA A 45 -15.83 -28.97 46.07
C ALA A 45 -17.21 -29.33 46.65
N ALA A 46 -17.28 -29.62 47.94
CA ALA A 46 -18.53 -29.93 48.64
C ALA A 46 -19.53 -28.76 48.65
N GLU A 47 -19.07 -27.53 48.46
CA GLU A 47 -19.89 -26.32 48.38
C GLU A 47 -20.38 -26.03 46.95
N ILE A 48 -19.89 -26.78 45.95
CA ILE A 48 -20.27 -26.64 44.55
C ILE A 48 -21.32 -27.69 44.18
N GLU A 49 -22.50 -27.21 43.83
CA GLU A 49 -23.54 -28.02 43.23
C GLU A 49 -23.43 -27.96 41.71
N VAL A 50 -23.50 -29.10 41.04
CA VAL A 50 -23.35 -29.22 39.58
C VAL A 50 -24.58 -29.93 39.04
N ARG A 51 -25.25 -29.30 38.08
CA ARG A 51 -26.43 -29.82 37.39
C ARG A 51 -26.16 -29.88 35.89
N TRP A 52 -26.45 -31.04 35.31
CA TRP A 52 -26.35 -31.28 33.88
C TRP A 52 -27.73 -31.15 33.25
N GLU A 53 -27.88 -30.27 32.26
CA GLU A 53 -29.13 -30.18 31.50
C GLU A 53 -29.04 -31.09 30.26
N SER A 54 -29.56 -32.30 30.40
CA SER A 54 -29.56 -33.31 29.33
C SER A 54 -30.68 -33.12 28.29
N THR A 55 -31.61 -32.19 28.52
CA THR A 55 -32.81 -32.02 27.69
C THR A 55 -32.54 -31.42 26.30
N ALA A 56 -31.43 -30.71 26.11
CA ALA A 56 -31.01 -30.22 24.79
C ALA A 56 -30.26 -31.31 23.96
N ALA A 57 -29.58 -32.24 24.63
CA ALA A 57 -28.81 -33.31 23.99
C ALA A 57 -29.70 -34.43 23.41
N LEU A 58 -30.88 -34.67 24.01
CA LEU A 58 -31.84 -35.68 23.55
C LEU A 58 -32.61 -35.30 22.27
N ALA A 59 -32.60 -34.02 21.86
CA ALA A 59 -33.21 -33.58 20.59
C ALA A 59 -32.31 -33.80 19.37
N GLN A 60 -31.00 -34.01 19.55
CA GLN A 60 -30.04 -34.26 18.45
C GLN A 60 -29.94 -35.74 18.03
N VAL A 61 -30.55 -36.68 18.76
CA VAL A 61 -30.39 -38.13 18.51
C VAL A 61 -31.37 -38.67 17.46
N SER A 62 -32.29 -37.86 16.91
CA SER A 62 -33.28 -38.33 15.94
C SER A 62 -32.85 -38.30 14.49
N ASN A 63 -31.69 -37.72 14.13
CA ASN A 63 -31.16 -37.77 12.77
C ASN A 63 -29.62 -37.74 12.75
N ALA A 64 -29.03 -38.84 12.26
CA ALA A 64 -27.60 -39.17 12.14
C ALA A 64 -26.87 -39.50 13.46
N THR A 65 -26.12 -40.61 13.46
CA THR A 65 -25.19 -41.01 14.52
C THR A 65 -24.16 -39.90 14.77
N PRO A 66 -24.26 -39.12 15.86
CA PRO A 66 -23.25 -38.14 16.19
C PRO A 66 -22.15 -38.84 16.98
N THR A 67 -20.89 -38.62 16.61
CA THR A 67 -19.73 -39.08 17.37
C THR A 67 -19.48 -38.23 18.63
N THR A 68 -20.25 -37.15 18.86
CA THR A 68 -20.11 -36.23 19.99
C THR A 68 -21.44 -35.55 20.36
N LEU A 69 -21.75 -35.42 21.66
CA LEU A 69 -22.92 -34.72 22.24
C LEU A 69 -22.46 -33.48 23.01
N ASP A 70 -23.10 -32.32 22.79
CA ASP A 70 -22.85 -31.11 23.59
C ASP A 70 -23.81 -31.04 24.79
N MET A 71 -23.25 -30.89 26.00
CA MET A 71 -23.98 -30.81 27.27
C MET A 71 -23.69 -29.50 27.97
N LEU A 72 -24.75 -28.82 28.40
CA LEU A 72 -24.64 -27.64 29.25
C LEU A 72 -24.51 -28.07 30.71
N CYS A 73 -23.42 -27.66 31.34
CA CYS A 73 -23.18 -27.84 32.77
C CYS A 73 -23.42 -26.53 33.50
N ILE A 74 -24.39 -26.54 34.42
CA ILE A 74 -24.69 -25.40 35.31
C ILE A 74 -24.14 -25.75 36.68
N PHE A 75 -23.38 -24.84 37.29
CA PHE A 75 -22.88 -25.02 38.65
C PHE A 75 -23.21 -23.81 39.52
N THR A 76 -23.50 -24.07 40.79
CA THR A 76 -23.84 -23.04 41.76
C THR A 76 -23.09 -23.26 43.06
N PHE A 77 -22.59 -22.18 43.66
CA PHE A 77 -21.97 -22.22 44.98
C PHE A 77 -22.22 -20.91 45.74
N PRO A 78 -22.23 -20.93 47.09
CA PRO A 78 -22.33 -19.71 47.89
C PRO A 78 -21.04 -18.90 47.78
N CYS A 79 -21.15 -17.56 47.73
CA CYS A 79 -19.98 -16.68 47.70
C CYS A 79 -19.05 -16.96 48.91
N PRO A 80 -17.75 -17.27 48.70
CA PRO A 80 -16.82 -17.63 49.77
C PRO A 80 -16.68 -16.54 50.84
N ILE A 81 -16.53 -16.97 52.09
CA ILE A 81 -16.42 -16.05 53.24
C ILE A 81 -15.15 -15.21 53.11
N GLY A 82 -15.32 -13.89 52.94
CA GLY A 82 -14.22 -12.94 52.82
C GLY A 82 -13.93 -12.46 51.40
N ALA A 83 -14.68 -12.93 50.39
CA ALA A 83 -14.65 -12.40 49.03
C ALA A 83 -15.99 -11.72 48.67
N THR A 84 -15.94 -10.66 47.88
CA THR A 84 -17.14 -10.01 47.33
C THR A 84 -17.64 -10.75 46.07
N PRO A 85 -18.95 -10.73 45.77
CA PRO A 85 -19.50 -11.34 44.55
C PRO A 85 -18.80 -10.84 43.27
N GLU A 86 -18.41 -9.56 43.24
CA GLU A 86 -17.71 -8.94 42.12
C GLU A 86 -16.29 -9.49 41.96
N GLU A 87 -15.53 -9.67 43.05
CA GLU A 87 -14.19 -10.28 43.03
C GLU A 87 -14.24 -11.74 42.56
N VAL A 88 -15.23 -12.50 43.02
CA VAL A 88 -15.42 -13.90 42.62
C VAL A 88 -15.85 -13.99 41.15
N THR A 89 -16.74 -13.11 40.70
CA THR A 89 -17.18 -13.05 39.29
C THR A 89 -16.03 -12.62 38.37
N ALA A 90 -15.20 -11.67 38.80
CA ALA A 90 -14.01 -11.26 38.06
C ALA A 90 -12.99 -12.40 37.95
N SER A 91 -12.74 -13.14 39.04
CA SER A 91 -11.88 -14.34 39.02
C SER A 91 -12.40 -15.37 38.02
N MET A 92 -13.71 -15.67 38.06
CA MET A 92 -14.34 -16.61 37.12
C MET A 92 -14.20 -16.20 35.65
N ARG A 93 -14.29 -14.89 35.34
CA ARG A 93 -14.09 -14.38 33.96
C ARG A 93 -12.65 -14.55 33.47
N THR A 94 -11.67 -14.68 34.37
CA THR A 94 -10.27 -14.92 34.00
C THR A 94 -9.93 -16.40 33.81
N ILE A 95 -10.85 -17.32 34.17
CA ILE A 95 -10.65 -18.75 33.96
C ILE A 95 -10.81 -19.05 32.47
N THR A 96 -9.68 -19.23 31.79
CA THR A 96 -9.68 -19.69 30.42
C THR A 96 -9.94 -21.19 30.36
N THR A 97 -10.48 -21.67 29.23
CA THR A 97 -10.62 -23.10 28.93
C THR A 97 -9.29 -23.83 29.11
N ARG A 98 -8.18 -23.25 28.64
CA ARG A 98 -6.84 -23.87 28.75
C ARG A 98 -6.38 -24.03 30.20
N SER A 99 -6.58 -23.00 31.04
CA SER A 99 -6.18 -23.06 32.46
C SER A 99 -7.03 -24.06 33.24
N PHE A 100 -8.35 -24.07 33.02
CA PHE A 100 -9.23 -25.04 33.68
C PHE A 100 -8.88 -26.49 33.31
N LEU A 101 -8.64 -26.76 32.02
CA LEU A 101 -8.29 -28.10 31.56
C LEU A 101 -6.93 -28.58 32.06
N SER A 102 -5.98 -27.67 32.29
CA SER A 102 -4.69 -28.03 32.88
C SER A 102 -4.83 -28.58 34.32
N ILE A 103 -5.87 -28.18 35.04
CA ILE A 103 -6.20 -28.67 36.40
C ILE A 103 -7.08 -29.92 36.35
N LEU A 104 -8.05 -29.95 35.42
CA LEU A 104 -9.03 -31.04 35.33
C LEU A 104 -8.44 -32.32 34.69
N ALA A 105 -7.62 -32.19 33.64
CA ALA A 105 -7.12 -33.34 32.89
C ALA A 105 -6.31 -34.34 33.75
N PRO A 106 -5.41 -33.93 34.66
CA PRO A 106 -4.71 -34.86 35.55
C PRO A 106 -5.66 -35.60 36.51
N LYS A 107 -6.72 -34.93 37.00
CA LYS A 107 -7.70 -35.52 37.93
C LYS A 107 -8.58 -36.57 37.23
N LEU A 108 -8.93 -36.33 35.96
CA LEU A 108 -9.65 -37.30 35.13
C LEU A 108 -8.77 -38.46 34.65
N ALA A 109 -7.51 -38.21 34.34
CA ALA A 109 -6.55 -39.27 33.95
C ALA A 109 -6.35 -40.31 35.07
N GLY A 110 -6.40 -39.89 36.34
CA GLY A 110 -6.35 -40.79 37.50
C GLY A 110 -7.53 -41.77 37.61
N LEU A 111 -8.61 -41.55 36.84
CA LEU A 111 -9.78 -42.43 36.77
C LEU A 111 -9.72 -43.42 35.59
N GLY A 112 -8.60 -43.46 34.84
CA GLY A 112 -8.39 -44.41 33.73
C GLY A 112 -9.07 -44.01 32.41
N HIS A 113 -9.33 -42.72 32.21
CA HIS A 113 -9.90 -42.15 31.00
C HIS A 113 -8.79 -41.44 30.18
N GLU A 114 -8.65 -41.74 28.89
CA GLU A 114 -7.75 -40.99 28.01
C GLU A 114 -8.35 -39.61 27.67
N PRO A 115 -7.55 -38.54 27.63
CA PRO A 115 -8.06 -37.19 27.39
C PRO A 115 -8.35 -37.00 25.90
N PHE A 116 -9.62 -37.11 25.48
CA PHE A 116 -10.08 -36.55 24.21
C PHE A 116 -10.80 -35.21 24.41
N ALA A 117 -10.71 -34.39 23.35
CA ALA A 117 -10.99 -32.94 23.25
C ALA A 117 -12.06 -32.38 24.21
N PHE A 118 -11.61 -31.87 25.36
CA PHE A 118 -12.37 -30.86 26.07
C PHE A 118 -12.25 -29.53 25.33
N THR A 119 -13.38 -29.00 24.87
CA THR A 119 -13.48 -27.61 24.38
C THR A 119 -14.57 -26.94 25.20
N ALA A 120 -14.21 -26.30 26.31
CA ALA A 120 -15.14 -25.34 26.93
C ALA A 120 -15.15 -24.11 26.03
N THR A 121 -16.29 -23.77 25.43
CA THR A 121 -16.40 -22.64 24.50
C THR A 121 -16.60 -21.30 25.20
N SER A 122 -17.12 -21.30 26.44
CA SER A 122 -17.24 -20.09 27.27
C SER A 122 -17.54 -20.42 28.74
N PHE A 123 -17.00 -19.64 29.67
CA PHE A 123 -17.46 -19.57 31.07
C PHE A 123 -18.30 -18.30 31.24
N ILE A 124 -19.58 -18.44 31.55
CA ILE A 124 -20.45 -17.30 31.88
C ILE A 124 -20.80 -17.42 33.36
N GLY A 125 -20.27 -16.53 34.18
CA GLY A 125 -20.60 -16.40 35.60
C GLY A 125 -21.45 -15.16 35.85
N ALA A 126 -22.60 -15.34 36.50
CA ALA A 126 -23.44 -14.25 36.96
C ALA A 126 -23.79 -14.46 38.44
N ALA A 127 -23.68 -13.40 39.25
CA ALA A 127 -24.12 -13.45 40.63
C ALA A 127 -25.65 -13.38 40.68
N VAL A 128 -26.31 -14.41 41.23
CA VAL A 128 -27.77 -14.47 41.32
C VAL A 128 -28.19 -14.19 42.77
N VAL A 129 -28.90 -13.08 42.99
CA VAL A 129 -29.45 -12.73 44.31
C VAL A 129 -30.75 -13.50 44.52
N THR A 130 -30.66 -14.70 45.10
CA THR A 130 -31.84 -15.37 45.65
C THR A 130 -32.12 -14.85 47.05
N ASN A 131 -33.08 -13.92 47.18
CA ASN A 131 -33.57 -13.41 48.46
C ASN A 131 -34.40 -14.49 49.17
N THR A 132 -33.86 -15.06 50.24
CA THR A 132 -34.61 -15.88 51.20
C THR A 132 -34.41 -15.34 52.61
N THR A 133 -35.41 -14.64 53.18
CA THR A 133 -36.07 -14.96 54.49
C THR A 133 -37.06 -13.88 54.98
N THR A 134 -38.34 -14.28 55.05
CA THR A 134 -39.37 -14.07 56.11
C THR A 134 -39.36 -12.85 57.05
N ALA A 135 -40.44 -12.03 56.98
CA ALA A 135 -41.30 -11.64 58.11
C ALA A 135 -42.65 -11.03 57.64
N SER A 136 -43.76 -11.49 58.23
CA SER A 136 -45.18 -11.08 58.00
C SER A 136 -45.56 -9.80 58.80
N PRO A 137 -46.69 -9.08 58.55
CA PRO A 137 -48.07 -9.62 58.55
C PRO A 137 -49.02 -9.18 57.41
N SER A 138 -49.98 -10.08 57.13
CA SER A 138 -51.20 -10.04 56.29
C SER A 138 -52.19 -8.87 56.61
N PRO A 139 -53.35 -8.66 55.89
CA PRO A 139 -54.05 -9.58 54.96
C PRO A 139 -54.78 -8.99 53.73
N LYS A 140 -55.09 -9.84 52.73
CA LYS A 140 -56.46 -10.22 52.32
C LYS A 140 -56.51 -11.02 51.01
N SER A 141 -57.35 -12.06 51.04
CA SER A 141 -58.11 -12.67 49.92
C SER A 141 -57.30 -13.40 48.84
N SER A 142 -57.65 -14.57 48.32
CA SER A 142 -58.64 -15.61 48.61
C SER A 142 -58.33 -16.72 47.61
N THR A 143 -57.92 -17.90 48.07
CA THR A 143 -57.73 -19.08 47.23
C THR A 143 -59.07 -19.80 47.07
N THR A 144 -59.41 -20.24 45.87
CA THR A 144 -60.36 -21.34 45.69
C THR A 144 -59.76 -22.32 44.69
N SER A 145 -59.41 -23.48 45.21
CA SER A 145 -58.92 -24.64 44.47
C SER A 145 -60.05 -25.28 43.66
N PHE A 146 -59.71 -25.93 42.55
CA PHE A 146 -60.58 -26.94 41.93
C PHE A 146 -59.92 -28.32 41.95
N ILE A 147 -60.69 -29.28 42.44
CA ILE A 147 -60.49 -30.74 42.47
C ILE A 147 -61.13 -31.32 41.19
N PRO A 148 -60.58 -32.37 40.57
CA PRO A 148 -61.17 -33.01 39.39
C PRO A 148 -62.38 -33.88 39.78
N VAL A 149 -63.47 -33.83 38.99
CA VAL A 149 -64.58 -34.80 39.10
C VAL A 149 -65.06 -35.24 37.72
N ALA A 150 -65.38 -36.53 37.68
CA ALA A 150 -65.71 -37.40 36.58
C ALA A 150 -67.04 -37.11 35.83
N SER A 151 -67.03 -37.51 34.54
CA SER A 151 -68.05 -38.28 33.82
C SER A 151 -69.43 -38.47 34.48
N THR A 152 -70.48 -37.99 33.82
CA THR A 152 -71.76 -38.71 33.62
C THR A 152 -72.54 -38.18 32.40
N GLN A 153 -72.99 -39.08 31.52
CA GLN A 153 -74.16 -38.95 30.63
C GLN A 153 -75.41 -39.49 31.35
N PRO A 154 -76.65 -39.41 30.80
CA PRO A 154 -77.36 -38.31 30.13
C PRO A 154 -78.77 -38.09 30.75
N ALA A 155 -79.47 -37.02 30.38
CA ALA A 155 -80.93 -36.95 30.59
C ALA A 155 -81.63 -36.30 29.38
N THR A 156 -82.41 -37.11 28.69
CA THR A 156 -83.44 -36.73 27.72
C THR A 156 -84.55 -35.91 28.37
N THR A 157 -84.92 -34.77 27.79
CA THR A 157 -86.34 -34.41 27.55
C THR A 157 -86.48 -33.32 26.49
N THR A 158 -87.34 -33.64 25.52
CA THR A 158 -87.91 -32.84 24.42
C THR A 158 -88.62 -31.54 24.85
N THR A 159 -88.34 -30.43 24.17
CA THR A 159 -89.35 -29.58 23.48
C THR A 159 -88.62 -28.55 22.59
N GLU A 160 -88.88 -28.55 21.26
CA GLU A 160 -88.32 -27.56 20.32
C GLU A 160 -88.80 -26.15 20.66
N ALA A 161 -87.90 -25.33 21.20
CA ALA A 161 -88.01 -23.88 21.16
C ALA A 161 -87.60 -23.38 19.75
N PRO A 162 -88.17 -22.27 19.26
CA PRO A 162 -87.76 -21.69 17.97
C PRO A 162 -86.25 -21.38 18.02
N LYS A 163 -85.47 -21.98 17.11
CA LYS A 163 -84.04 -21.73 16.98
C LYS A 163 -83.81 -20.21 16.86
N LYS A 164 -83.05 -19.64 17.79
CA LYS A 164 -82.59 -18.24 17.67
C LYS A 164 -81.68 -18.13 16.44
N ASP A 165 -81.76 -17.00 15.74
CA ASP A 165 -80.92 -16.73 14.57
C ASP A 165 -79.44 -16.63 14.99
N PHE A 166 -78.69 -17.69 14.76
CA PHE A 166 -77.26 -17.79 15.07
C PHE A 166 -76.43 -17.03 14.02
N HIS A 167 -75.76 -15.95 14.44
CA HIS A 167 -74.87 -15.12 13.62
C HIS A 167 -73.66 -14.61 14.45
N PRO A 168 -72.51 -14.30 13.83
CA PRO A 168 -71.30 -13.93 14.57
C PRO A 168 -71.27 -12.42 14.94
N CYS A 169 -72.18 -11.64 14.37
CA CYS A 169 -72.24 -10.19 14.51
C CYS A 169 -72.91 -9.74 15.80
N LYS A 170 -72.65 -8.50 16.20
CA LYS A 170 -73.32 -7.86 17.35
C LYS A 170 -74.85 -7.84 17.23
N SER A 171 -75.38 -7.74 16.01
CA SER A 171 -76.81 -7.71 15.72
C SER A 171 -77.10 -8.33 14.37
N LEU A 172 -78.34 -8.79 14.16
CA LEU A 172 -78.75 -9.41 12.91
C LEU A 172 -78.74 -8.41 11.75
N GLU A 173 -79.04 -7.14 12.00
CA GLU A 173 -78.95 -6.06 11.01
C GLU A 173 -77.52 -5.82 10.51
N ASP A 174 -76.53 -6.21 11.31
CA ASP A 174 -75.11 -6.09 10.99
C ASP A 174 -74.58 -7.31 10.22
N TYR A 175 -75.36 -8.40 10.20
CA TYR A 175 -75.00 -9.62 9.51
C TYR A 175 -75.26 -9.50 8.00
N MET A 176 -74.22 -9.79 7.22
CA MET A 176 -74.20 -9.77 5.76
C MET A 176 -74.29 -11.21 5.23
N PRO A 177 -75.49 -11.81 5.12
CA PRO A 177 -75.65 -13.23 4.78
C PRO A 177 -75.07 -13.62 3.41
N GLU A 178 -74.96 -12.66 2.49
CA GLU A 178 -74.45 -12.86 1.13
C GLU A 178 -72.97 -12.48 0.98
N ALA A 179 -72.28 -12.07 2.06
CA ALA A 179 -70.85 -11.79 2.02
C ALA A 179 -70.05 -13.08 1.81
N LYS A 180 -68.94 -12.98 1.06
CA LYS A 180 -68.04 -14.10 0.81
C LYS A 180 -67.10 -14.27 2.00
N MET A 181 -67.00 -15.48 2.54
CA MET A 181 -66.07 -15.79 3.64
C MET A 181 -64.65 -16.09 3.17
N SER A 182 -64.50 -16.46 1.90
CA SER A 182 -63.21 -16.72 1.26
C SER A 182 -63.19 -16.09 -0.14
N GLU A 183 -62.04 -15.53 -0.54
CA GLU A 183 -61.81 -15.10 -1.92
C GLU A 183 -61.70 -16.30 -2.87
N TYR A 184 -61.29 -17.45 -2.34
CA TYR A 184 -61.25 -18.71 -3.04
C TYR A 184 -62.62 -19.36 -2.97
N GLY A 185 -63.26 -19.52 -4.13
CA GLY A 185 -64.39 -20.43 -4.27
C GLY A 185 -63.93 -21.88 -4.23
N TRP A 186 -64.89 -22.79 -4.12
CA TRP A 186 -64.69 -24.22 -4.18
C TRP A 186 -65.47 -24.78 -5.37
N CYS A 187 -65.00 -25.91 -5.87
CA CYS A 187 -65.62 -26.54 -7.03
C CYS A 187 -66.63 -27.60 -6.60
N ASN A 188 -67.92 -27.32 -6.80
CA ASN A 188 -68.98 -28.28 -6.50
C ASN A 188 -69.22 -29.22 -7.67
N LEU A 189 -68.98 -30.52 -7.47
CA LEU A 189 -69.05 -31.56 -8.50
C LEU A 189 -70.33 -32.42 -8.44
N GLU A 190 -71.35 -32.00 -7.67
CA GLU A 190 -72.60 -32.75 -7.47
C GLU A 190 -73.22 -33.26 -8.78
N GLY A 191 -73.27 -34.60 -8.92
CA GLY A 191 -73.90 -35.28 -10.06
C GLY A 191 -72.96 -35.70 -11.20
N SER A 192 -71.66 -35.42 -11.11
CA SER A 192 -70.63 -35.88 -12.06
C SER A 192 -69.80 -37.05 -11.48
N THR A 193 -69.22 -37.88 -12.35
CA THR A 193 -68.22 -38.88 -11.93
C THR A 193 -66.99 -38.17 -11.36
N THR A 194 -66.55 -38.57 -10.17
CA THR A 194 -65.38 -37.99 -9.48
C THR A 194 -64.18 -37.86 -10.43
N PRO A 195 -63.66 -36.65 -10.68
CA PRO A 195 -62.49 -36.45 -11.52
C PRO A 195 -61.29 -37.18 -10.94
N SER A 196 -60.44 -37.76 -11.78
CA SER A 196 -59.17 -38.31 -11.32
C SER A 196 -58.21 -37.20 -10.87
N GLU A 197 -57.23 -37.54 -10.04
CA GLU A 197 -56.17 -36.61 -9.63
C GLU A 197 -55.49 -35.94 -10.84
N SER A 198 -55.28 -36.67 -11.93
CA SER A 198 -54.73 -36.12 -13.18
C SER A 198 -55.68 -35.13 -13.86
N GLU A 199 -56.99 -35.32 -13.76
CA GLU A 199 -58.00 -34.39 -14.29
C GLU A 199 -58.06 -33.11 -13.44
N CYS A 200 -57.91 -33.21 -12.11
CA CYS A 200 -57.78 -32.03 -11.23
C CYS A 200 -56.54 -31.21 -11.60
N VAL A 201 -55.37 -31.85 -11.69
CA VAL A 201 -54.10 -31.17 -11.98
C VAL A 201 -54.11 -30.55 -13.37
N ALA A 202 -54.68 -31.24 -14.37
CA ALA A 202 -54.80 -30.71 -15.73
C ALA A 202 -55.68 -29.45 -15.82
N ALA A 203 -56.61 -29.27 -14.88
CA ALA A 203 -57.44 -28.09 -14.77
C ALA A 203 -56.86 -27.01 -13.84
N ASN A 204 -55.58 -27.14 -13.46
CA ASN A 204 -54.89 -26.25 -12.52
C ASN A 204 -55.55 -26.21 -11.12
N CYS A 205 -56.09 -27.36 -10.69
CA CYS A 205 -56.69 -27.58 -9.39
C CYS A 205 -55.80 -28.51 -8.55
N SER A 206 -55.74 -28.29 -7.23
CA SER A 206 -55.07 -29.21 -6.31
C SER A 206 -56.00 -30.36 -5.92
N ALA A 207 -55.52 -31.59 -6.03
CA ALA A 207 -56.24 -32.78 -5.58
C ALA A 207 -55.97 -32.99 -4.08
N HIS A 208 -56.70 -32.31 -3.22
CA HIS A 208 -56.66 -32.54 -1.78
C HIS A 208 -57.98 -33.13 -1.32
N GLY A 209 -58.10 -34.45 -1.41
CA GLY A 209 -59.20 -35.19 -0.79
C GLY A 209 -58.70 -35.94 0.44
N TYR A 210 -59.30 -35.68 1.61
CA TYR A 210 -59.31 -36.68 2.67
C TYR A 210 -60.02 -37.94 2.13
N PRO A 211 -59.69 -39.16 2.61
CA PRO A 211 -60.17 -40.42 2.02
C PRO A 211 -61.70 -40.53 1.87
N ASP A 212 -62.46 -39.74 2.62
CA ASP A 212 -63.92 -39.79 2.69
C ASP A 212 -64.61 -38.72 1.82
N HIS A 213 -63.85 -37.78 1.22
CA HIS A 213 -64.37 -36.69 0.38
C HIS A 213 -63.36 -36.28 -0.74
N PRO A 214 -63.35 -36.96 -1.90
CA PRO A 214 -62.48 -36.58 -3.02
C PRO A 214 -63.05 -35.35 -3.76
N HIS A 215 -62.49 -34.18 -3.51
CA HIS A 215 -62.79 -32.94 -4.24
C HIS A 215 -61.51 -32.37 -4.89
N CYS A 216 -61.61 -31.84 -6.10
CA CYS A 216 -60.57 -30.98 -6.66
C CYS A 216 -60.75 -29.55 -6.12
N HIS A 217 -59.71 -28.96 -5.54
CA HIS A 217 -59.68 -27.56 -5.13
C HIS A 217 -59.09 -26.71 -6.26
N CYS A 218 -59.94 -26.03 -7.02
CA CYS A 218 -59.50 -25.15 -8.08
C CYS A 218 -59.19 -23.77 -7.52
N ALA A 219 -58.14 -23.10 -8.03
CA ALA A 219 -57.84 -21.72 -7.66
C ALA A 219 -58.70 -20.70 -8.44
N THR A 220 -59.32 -21.14 -9.55
CA THR A 220 -60.12 -20.29 -10.43
C THR A 220 -61.44 -20.96 -10.84
N GLU A 221 -62.44 -20.14 -11.15
CA GLU A 221 -63.73 -20.57 -11.70
C GLU A 221 -63.56 -21.34 -13.02
N GLU A 222 -62.59 -20.93 -13.86
CA GLU A 222 -62.24 -21.60 -15.12
C GLU A 222 -61.69 -23.02 -14.88
N GLY A 223 -60.82 -23.19 -13.88
CA GLY A 223 -60.34 -24.53 -13.48
C GLY A 223 -61.48 -25.43 -13.01
N CYS A 224 -62.44 -24.87 -12.28
CA CYS A 224 -63.60 -25.63 -11.82
C CYS A 224 -64.54 -26.05 -12.96
N ALA A 225 -64.78 -25.17 -13.93
CA ALA A 225 -65.59 -25.50 -15.10
C ALA A 225 -64.96 -26.60 -15.96
N LEU A 226 -63.62 -26.64 -16.06
CA LEU A 226 -62.87 -27.63 -16.85
C LEU A 226 -63.06 -29.08 -16.36
N ILE A 227 -63.27 -29.28 -15.05
CA ILE A 227 -63.57 -30.59 -14.46
C ILE A 227 -65.07 -30.87 -14.33
N GLY A 228 -65.92 -30.05 -14.98
CA GLY A 228 -67.37 -30.22 -14.98
C GLY A 228 -68.05 -29.81 -13.68
N GLY A 229 -67.37 -29.09 -12.79
CA GLY A 229 -67.94 -28.58 -11.55
C GLY A 229 -68.52 -27.17 -11.70
N THR A 230 -69.32 -26.78 -10.71
CA THR A 230 -69.83 -25.41 -10.57
C THR A 230 -69.06 -24.69 -9.48
N TRP A 231 -68.46 -23.56 -9.80
CA TRP A 231 -67.75 -22.73 -8.82
C TRP A 231 -68.76 -22.14 -7.84
N LYS A 232 -68.52 -22.36 -6.55
CA LYS A 232 -69.31 -21.82 -5.44
C LYS A 232 -68.39 -21.05 -4.50
N TYR A 233 -68.90 -20.01 -3.86
CA TYR A 233 -68.22 -19.35 -2.75
C TYR A 233 -68.80 -19.84 -1.44
N HIS A 234 -68.00 -19.95 -0.40
CA HIS A 234 -68.53 -20.03 0.96
C HIS A 234 -69.16 -18.68 1.29
N LEU A 235 -70.49 -18.61 1.23
CA LEU A 235 -71.24 -17.44 1.68
C LEU A 235 -71.44 -17.51 3.19
N CYS A 236 -71.47 -16.35 3.85
CA CYS A 236 -71.72 -16.26 5.28
C CYS A 236 -72.93 -17.07 5.72
N LYS A 237 -74.06 -16.98 5.00
CA LYS A 237 -75.27 -17.76 5.32
C LYS A 237 -75.08 -19.28 5.25
N GLU A 238 -74.23 -19.78 4.35
CA GLU A 238 -74.00 -21.21 4.14
C GLU A 238 -73.06 -21.75 5.21
N GLU A 239 -72.00 -21.02 5.53
CA GLU A 239 -71.06 -21.41 6.58
C GLU A 239 -71.71 -21.33 7.97
N MET A 240 -72.48 -20.27 8.24
CA MET A 240 -73.22 -20.14 9.49
C MET A 240 -74.27 -21.25 9.65
N GLN A 241 -74.83 -21.79 8.56
CA GLN A 241 -75.68 -22.99 8.62
C GLN A 241 -74.90 -24.26 8.99
N MET A 242 -73.62 -24.38 8.62
CA MET A 242 -72.77 -25.49 9.08
C MET A 242 -72.50 -25.37 10.58
N TYR A 243 -72.17 -24.17 11.06
CA TYR A 243 -71.98 -23.92 12.49
C TYR A 243 -73.25 -24.15 13.32
N GLN A 244 -74.45 -23.87 12.78
CA GLN A 244 -75.76 -24.17 13.40
C GLN A 244 -76.00 -25.65 13.71
N HIS A 245 -75.28 -26.55 13.05
CA HIS A 245 -75.39 -28.00 13.25
C HIS A 245 -74.17 -28.61 13.94
N GLY A 246 -73.17 -27.78 14.30
CA GLY A 246 -71.92 -28.20 14.91
C GLY A 246 -71.79 -27.79 16.38
N GLU A 247 -70.64 -28.10 16.96
CA GLU A 247 -70.28 -27.79 18.35
C GLU A 247 -70.38 -26.29 18.68
N ILE A 248 -70.07 -25.41 17.72
CA ILE A 248 -70.07 -23.96 17.94
C ILE A 248 -71.46 -23.42 18.27
N TYR A 249 -72.54 -23.98 17.71
CA TYR A 249 -73.90 -23.56 18.06
C TYR A 249 -74.22 -23.84 19.53
N ALA A 250 -73.84 -25.01 20.04
CA ALA A 250 -74.05 -25.36 21.45
C ALA A 250 -73.24 -24.46 22.39
N LEU A 251 -71.98 -24.15 22.02
CA LEU A 251 -71.12 -23.24 22.79
C LEU A 251 -71.62 -21.79 22.74
N TRP A 252 -72.24 -21.37 21.63
CA TRP A 252 -72.88 -20.06 21.53
C TRP A 252 -74.16 -19.96 22.34
N GLU A 253 -74.98 -21.01 22.38
CA GLU A 253 -76.13 -21.07 23.28
C GLU A 253 -75.67 -20.99 24.75
N GLU A 254 -74.61 -21.73 25.10
CA GLU A 254 -73.97 -21.67 26.42
C GLU A 254 -73.47 -20.26 26.74
N ALA A 255 -72.73 -19.61 25.84
CA ALA A 255 -72.27 -18.23 26.04
C ALA A 255 -73.42 -17.22 26.14
N THR A 256 -74.50 -17.42 25.37
CA THR A 256 -75.71 -16.60 25.46
C THR A 256 -76.40 -16.75 26.81
N GLU A 257 -76.44 -17.97 27.37
CA GLU A 257 -76.98 -18.24 28.70
C GLU A 257 -76.11 -17.65 29.82
N LEU A 258 -74.79 -17.75 29.69
CA LEU A 258 -73.82 -17.17 30.63
C LEU A 258 -73.73 -15.65 30.54
N GLY A 259 -74.20 -15.06 29.44
CA GLY A 259 -74.08 -13.62 29.17
C GLY A 259 -72.63 -13.16 28.91
N THR A 260 -71.73 -14.10 28.63
CA THR A 260 -70.33 -13.87 28.28
C THR A 260 -69.81 -15.03 27.44
N CYS A 261 -68.85 -14.74 26.56
CA CYS A 261 -68.10 -15.77 25.83
C CYS A 261 -66.80 -16.18 26.54
N ASP A 262 -66.43 -15.51 27.64
CA ASP A 262 -65.18 -15.77 28.36
C ASP A 262 -65.19 -17.15 29.02
N GLY A 263 -64.11 -17.92 28.82
CA GLY A 263 -63.92 -19.25 29.40
C GLY A 263 -64.64 -20.39 28.66
N VAL A 264 -65.38 -20.10 27.59
CA VAL A 264 -65.98 -21.11 26.72
C VAL A 264 -64.94 -21.57 25.70
N MET A 265 -64.55 -22.85 25.76
CA MET A 265 -63.53 -23.45 24.89
C MET A 265 -64.18 -24.40 23.89
N THR A 266 -63.71 -24.37 22.65
CA THR A 266 -64.06 -25.38 21.65
C THR A 266 -63.23 -26.65 21.82
N SER A 267 -63.66 -27.77 21.24
CA SER A 267 -62.87 -29.01 21.18
C SER A 267 -61.52 -28.84 20.47
N TRP A 268 -61.33 -27.74 19.73
CA TRP A 268 -60.07 -27.37 19.06
C TRP A 268 -59.11 -26.60 19.96
N HIS A 269 -59.42 -26.46 21.26
CA HIS A 269 -58.64 -25.69 22.23
C HIS A 269 -58.52 -24.19 21.90
N SER A 270 -59.42 -23.67 21.06
CA SER A 270 -59.63 -22.22 20.88
C SER A 270 -60.72 -21.73 21.81
N THR A 271 -60.68 -20.45 22.18
CA THR A 271 -61.78 -19.82 22.89
C THR A 271 -62.95 -19.54 21.91
N LEU A 272 -64.18 -19.44 22.42
CA LEU A 272 -65.34 -19.08 21.61
C LEU A 272 -65.18 -17.71 20.93
N PRO A 273 -64.65 -16.65 21.58
CA PRO A 273 -64.32 -15.39 20.92
C PRO A 273 -63.38 -15.55 19.72
N GLU A 274 -62.31 -16.32 19.84
CA GLU A 274 -61.40 -16.61 18.73
C GLU A 274 -62.11 -17.34 17.59
N SER A 275 -63.05 -18.23 17.91
CA SER A 275 -63.74 -19.05 16.90
C SER A 275 -64.85 -18.29 16.17
N ILE A 276 -65.40 -17.22 16.77
CA ILE A 276 -66.45 -16.37 16.19
C ILE A 276 -65.88 -15.13 15.49
N ASP A 277 -64.69 -14.65 15.87
CA ASP A 277 -64.13 -13.42 15.30
C ASP A 277 -63.78 -13.56 13.81
N TRP A 278 -63.40 -14.74 13.30
CA TRP A 278 -63.09 -14.92 11.87
C TRP A 278 -64.34 -14.84 10.99
N PRO A 279 -65.43 -15.58 11.31
CA PRO A 279 -66.72 -15.34 10.66
C PRO A 279 -67.21 -13.89 10.83
N ALA A 280 -66.98 -13.27 12.01
CA ALA A 280 -67.42 -11.89 12.22
C ALA A 280 -66.71 -10.89 11.30
N ARG A 281 -65.39 -11.03 11.09
CA ARG A 281 -64.60 -10.18 10.17
C ARG A 281 -65.16 -10.16 8.76
N LYS A 282 -65.62 -11.31 8.27
CA LYS A 282 -66.10 -11.46 6.89
C LYS A 282 -67.60 -11.21 6.74
N CYS A 283 -68.36 -11.44 7.80
CA CYS A 283 -69.81 -11.45 7.74
C CYS A 283 -70.48 -10.27 8.44
N CYS A 284 -69.75 -9.40 9.13
CA CYS A 284 -70.31 -8.27 9.89
C CYS A 284 -69.87 -6.94 9.32
N ALA A 285 -70.81 -6.02 9.10
CA ALA A 285 -70.49 -4.69 8.61
C ALA A 285 -69.81 -3.80 9.69
N SER A 286 -70.00 -4.12 10.97
CA SER A 286 -69.49 -3.35 12.11
C SER A 286 -68.31 -4.02 12.85
N TRP A 287 -67.56 -4.90 12.18
CA TRP A 287 -66.35 -5.50 12.76
C TRP A 287 -65.40 -4.39 13.28
N PRO A 288 -64.86 -4.49 14.52
CA PRO A 288 -64.73 -5.69 15.36
C PRO A 288 -65.85 -5.94 16.38
N GLN A 289 -67.01 -5.29 16.26
CA GLN A 289 -68.13 -5.54 17.17
C GLN A 289 -68.78 -6.90 16.86
N THR A 290 -68.36 -7.93 17.60
CA THR A 290 -68.89 -9.29 17.45
C THR A 290 -70.01 -9.55 18.45
N PHE A 291 -70.64 -10.72 18.33
CA PHE A 291 -71.56 -11.24 19.34
C PHE A 291 -70.92 -11.27 20.75
N CYS A 292 -69.66 -11.68 20.84
CA CYS A 292 -68.94 -11.81 22.11
C CYS A 292 -68.44 -10.47 22.66
N GLU A 293 -68.24 -9.47 21.79
CA GLU A 293 -67.74 -8.15 22.16
C GLU A 293 -68.54 -7.03 21.49
N PRO A 294 -69.78 -6.75 21.94
CA PRO A 294 -70.64 -5.75 21.32
C PRO A 294 -70.14 -4.30 21.47
N GLY A 295 -69.05 -4.08 22.20
CA GLY A 295 -68.33 -2.80 22.33
C GLY A 295 -66.89 -2.84 21.83
N GLY A 296 -66.51 -3.84 21.03
CA GLY A 296 -65.16 -3.99 20.49
C GLY A 296 -64.66 -2.71 19.82
N THR A 297 -63.40 -2.36 20.09
CA THR A 297 -62.69 -1.24 19.45
C THR A 297 -61.69 -1.80 18.44
N LEU A 298 -61.53 -1.11 17.31
CA LEU A 298 -60.62 -1.51 16.25
C LEU A 298 -59.18 -1.38 16.76
N ALA A 299 -58.50 -2.52 16.94
CA ALA A 299 -57.06 -2.53 17.16
C ALA A 299 -56.37 -2.27 15.82
N THR A 300 -55.54 -1.23 15.77
CA THR A 300 -54.82 -0.81 14.57
C THR A 300 -53.34 -0.67 14.90
N PRO A 301 -52.43 -0.73 13.92
CA PRO A 301 -51.01 -0.46 14.18
C PRO A 301 -50.75 1.02 14.55
N CYS A 302 -51.74 1.90 14.47
CA CYS A 302 -51.61 3.33 14.72
C CYS A 302 -51.62 3.70 16.19
N LYS A 303 -51.07 4.89 16.52
CA LYS A 303 -51.09 5.45 17.87
C LYS A 303 -52.49 5.46 18.47
N ASP A 304 -53.45 5.98 17.69
CA ASP A 304 -54.87 6.00 18.00
C ASP A 304 -55.67 5.40 16.84
N ALA A 305 -56.77 4.70 17.14
CA ALA A 305 -57.61 4.08 16.11
C ALA A 305 -58.22 5.10 15.13
N SER A 306 -58.33 6.38 15.53
CA SER A 306 -58.76 7.48 14.65
C SER A 306 -57.72 7.86 13.58
N ASP A 307 -56.45 7.49 13.79
CA ASP A 307 -55.36 7.79 12.86
C ASP A 307 -55.27 6.75 11.74
N PHE A 308 -56.04 5.67 11.86
CA PHE A 308 -56.11 4.61 10.86
C PHE A 308 -56.92 5.05 9.65
N LEU A 309 -56.25 5.15 8.51
CA LEU A 309 -56.80 5.60 7.24
C LEU A 309 -57.49 4.43 6.52
N ALA A 310 -58.65 4.00 7.03
CA ALA A 310 -59.36 2.80 6.56
C ALA A 310 -59.50 2.70 5.03
N ASP A 311 -59.79 3.81 4.35
CA ASP A 311 -60.00 3.88 2.89
C ASP A 311 -58.72 4.15 2.07
N HIS A 312 -57.56 4.30 2.72
CA HIS A 312 -56.29 4.56 2.02
C HIS A 312 -55.82 3.31 1.27
N MET A 313 -55.35 3.49 0.04
CA MET A 313 -54.83 2.41 -0.79
C MET A 313 -53.36 2.17 -0.45
N THR A 314 -53.03 0.95 -0.05
CA THR A 314 -51.65 0.50 0.19
C THR A 314 -50.87 0.42 -1.12
N ASP A 315 -49.55 0.26 -1.04
CA ASP A 315 -48.70 0.06 -2.22
C ASP A 315 -49.06 -1.25 -2.98
N GLN A 316 -49.78 -2.17 -2.33
CA GLN A 316 -50.28 -3.41 -2.91
C GLN A 316 -51.66 -3.27 -3.58
N GLY A 317 -52.24 -2.08 -3.59
CA GLY A 317 -53.52 -1.81 -4.25
C GLY A 317 -54.74 -2.36 -3.50
N VAL A 318 -54.64 -2.57 -2.19
CA VAL A 318 -55.78 -2.91 -1.30
C VAL A 318 -56.03 -1.76 -0.33
N THR A 319 -57.26 -1.62 0.17
CA THR A 319 -57.51 -0.61 1.22
C THR A 319 -56.88 -1.05 2.54
N CYS A 320 -56.49 -0.10 3.37
CA CYS A 320 -55.96 -0.39 4.71
C CYS A 320 -56.92 -1.24 5.54
N MET A 321 -58.23 -1.01 5.42
CA MET A 321 -59.23 -1.83 6.10
C MET A 321 -59.28 -3.27 5.56
N ASP A 322 -59.26 -3.46 4.24
CA ASP A 322 -59.21 -4.80 3.64
C ASP A 322 -57.94 -5.54 4.05
N TRP A 323 -56.82 -4.82 4.12
CA TRP A 323 -55.53 -5.36 4.53
C TRP A 323 -55.55 -5.78 6.01
N LEU A 324 -56.08 -4.95 6.91
CA LEU A 324 -56.26 -5.27 8.33
C LEU A 324 -57.16 -6.48 8.56
N GLN A 325 -58.19 -6.67 7.74
CA GLN A 325 -59.08 -7.84 7.82
C GLN A 325 -58.39 -9.17 7.44
N GLN A 326 -57.27 -9.14 6.72
CA GLN A 326 -56.51 -10.33 6.34
C GLN A 326 -55.57 -10.82 7.45
N TRP A 327 -55.16 -9.95 8.38
CA TRP A 327 -54.20 -10.25 9.45
C TRP A 327 -54.84 -10.88 10.69
N TRP A 328 -55.25 -12.15 10.59
CA TRP A 328 -55.92 -12.84 11.69
C TRP A 328 -55.09 -12.90 12.98
N SER A 329 -53.89 -13.47 12.87
CA SER A 329 -52.95 -13.70 13.98
C SER A 329 -52.39 -12.38 14.55
N GLU A 330 -52.19 -11.40 13.69
CA GLU A 330 -51.53 -10.14 13.99
C GLU A 330 -52.51 -9.16 14.60
N TYR A 331 -53.78 -9.20 14.20
CA TYR A 331 -54.83 -8.42 14.87
C TYR A 331 -54.97 -8.78 16.35
N TRP A 332 -54.85 -10.06 16.72
CA TRP A 332 -54.87 -10.46 18.12
C TRP A 332 -53.65 -9.93 18.89
N ALA A 333 -52.48 -9.96 18.26
CA ALA A 333 -51.27 -9.37 18.82
C ALA A 333 -51.44 -7.84 18.98
N LEU A 334 -51.99 -7.14 17.99
CA LEU A 334 -52.34 -5.72 18.06
C LEU A 334 -53.37 -5.40 19.15
N LYS A 335 -54.40 -6.23 19.30
CA LYS A 335 -55.43 -6.06 20.33
C LYS A 335 -54.84 -6.24 21.72
N ASN A 336 -53.98 -7.25 21.91
CA ASN A 336 -53.24 -7.45 23.15
C ASN A 336 -52.28 -6.30 23.44
N ALA A 337 -51.57 -5.79 22.42
CA ALA A 337 -50.71 -4.62 22.54
C ALA A 337 -51.50 -3.35 22.88
N SER A 338 -52.66 -3.15 22.27
CA SER A 338 -53.58 -2.06 22.56
C SER A 338 -54.04 -2.07 24.02
N ALA A 339 -54.33 -3.26 24.55
CA ALA A 339 -54.75 -3.44 25.93
C ALA A 339 -53.59 -3.27 26.92
N ALA A 340 -52.40 -3.75 26.56
CA ALA A 340 -51.17 -3.62 27.35
C ALA A 340 -50.56 -2.21 27.30
N GLY A 341 -50.89 -1.42 26.27
CA GLY A 341 -50.26 -0.13 25.99
C GLY A 341 -48.81 -0.23 25.50
N SER A 342 -48.36 -1.41 25.07
CA SER A 342 -47.01 -1.69 24.58
C SER A 342 -46.99 -2.99 23.77
N CYS A 343 -46.06 -3.10 22.82
CA CYS A 343 -45.80 -4.32 22.04
C CYS A 343 -44.65 -5.18 22.59
N SER A 344 -43.99 -4.75 23.68
CA SER A 344 -42.82 -5.42 24.22
C SER A 344 -43.15 -6.85 24.68
N GLY A 345 -42.34 -7.82 24.25
CA GLY A 345 -42.50 -9.23 24.59
C GLY A 345 -43.60 -9.97 23.83
N MET A 346 -44.21 -9.34 22.82
CA MET A 346 -45.19 -9.98 21.95
C MET A 346 -44.50 -10.47 20.67
N ALA A 347 -44.56 -11.78 20.42
CA ALA A 347 -44.06 -12.38 19.20
C ALA A 347 -45.23 -12.91 18.36
N LEU A 348 -45.12 -12.76 17.05
CA LEU A 348 -46.03 -13.36 16.09
C LEU A 348 -45.76 -14.86 15.97
N PRO A 349 -46.72 -15.67 15.47
CA PRO A 349 -46.57 -17.13 15.39
C PRO A 349 -45.35 -17.61 14.59
N TRP A 350 -44.78 -16.78 13.72
CA TRP A 350 -43.57 -17.06 12.93
C TRP A 350 -42.27 -16.51 13.55
N GLY A 351 -42.31 -16.01 14.79
CA GLY A 351 -41.13 -15.65 15.58
C GLY A 351 -40.66 -14.19 15.45
N GLU A 352 -41.25 -13.40 14.55
CA GLU A 352 -41.01 -11.96 14.45
C GLU A 352 -41.64 -11.22 15.65
N SER A 353 -40.99 -10.17 16.15
CA SER A 353 -41.58 -9.34 17.20
C SER A 353 -42.75 -8.52 16.63
N LEU A 354 -43.79 -8.30 17.43
CA LEU A 354 -44.91 -7.46 17.01
C LEU A 354 -44.44 -6.02 16.70
N GLU A 355 -43.44 -5.55 17.42
CA GLU A 355 -42.86 -4.22 17.23
C GLU A 355 -42.21 -4.04 15.86
N ASP A 356 -41.45 -5.05 15.40
CA ASP A 356 -40.86 -5.05 14.06
C ASP A 356 -41.94 -5.08 12.98
N TRP A 357 -42.92 -5.96 13.15
CA TRP A 357 -44.01 -6.11 12.20
C TRP A 357 -44.88 -4.87 12.08
N VAL A 358 -45.22 -4.17 13.19
CA VAL A 358 -46.12 -3.01 13.22
C VAL A 358 -45.62 -1.83 12.38
N THR A 359 -44.30 -1.71 12.18
CA THR A 359 -43.70 -0.63 11.39
C THR A 359 -44.25 -0.58 9.96
N HIS A 360 -44.27 -1.72 9.28
CA HIS A 360 -44.67 -1.81 7.87
C HIS A 360 -46.12 -1.38 7.60
N PRO A 361 -47.13 -1.90 8.33
CA PRO A 361 -48.51 -1.48 8.14
C PRO A 361 -48.80 -0.08 8.71
N ALA A 362 -48.11 0.33 9.77
CA ALA A 362 -48.29 1.68 10.31
C ALA A 362 -47.86 2.76 9.31
N LYS A 363 -46.73 2.54 8.61
CA LYS A 363 -46.22 3.46 7.59
C LYS A 363 -47.24 3.76 6.49
N GLN A 364 -48.03 2.77 6.10
CA GLN A 364 -48.99 2.89 4.99
C GLN A 364 -50.37 3.33 5.46
N CYS A 365 -50.78 2.95 6.67
CA CYS A 365 -52.17 3.06 7.11
C CYS A 365 -52.40 4.03 8.27
N CYS A 366 -51.36 4.66 8.82
CA CYS A 366 -51.48 5.57 9.95
C CYS A 366 -51.09 7.00 9.57
N ALA A 367 -52.00 7.95 9.81
CA ALA A 367 -51.70 9.38 9.69
C ALA A 367 -50.68 9.86 10.73
N SER A 368 -50.49 9.12 11.82
CA SER A 368 -49.61 9.46 12.94
C SER A 368 -48.19 8.93 12.84
N PHE A 369 -47.85 8.16 11.80
CA PHE A 369 -46.53 7.51 11.69
C PHE A 369 -45.39 8.55 11.76
N PRO A 370 -44.30 8.30 12.52
CA PRO A 370 -43.89 7.02 13.13
C PRO A 370 -44.53 6.68 14.47
N ALA A 371 -45.42 7.52 15.02
CA ALA A 371 -46.13 7.13 16.24
C ALA A 371 -47.10 5.97 15.95
N THR A 372 -46.87 4.85 16.62
CA THR A 372 -47.62 3.60 16.46
C THR A 372 -48.26 3.17 17.77
N ILE A 373 -48.99 2.05 17.75
CA ILE A 373 -49.51 1.45 18.97
C ILE A 373 -48.40 0.95 19.92
N CYS A 374 -47.24 0.59 19.35
CA CYS A 374 -46.08 0.11 20.10
C CYS A 374 -45.26 1.26 20.69
N ASP A 375 -45.25 2.41 20.02
CA ASP A 375 -44.50 3.59 20.43
C ASP A 375 -45.31 4.85 20.11
N LYS A 376 -46.12 5.28 21.08
CA LYS A 376 -47.06 6.39 20.92
C LYS A 376 -46.37 7.75 20.84
N ASP A 377 -45.12 7.83 21.25
CA ASP A 377 -44.36 9.08 21.33
C ASP A 377 -43.24 9.17 20.29
N ALA A 378 -43.07 8.12 19.47
CA ALA A 378 -42.13 8.11 18.35
C ALA A 378 -42.32 9.31 17.41
N LYS A 379 -41.21 9.93 17.05
CA LYS A 379 -41.13 11.06 16.12
C LYS A 379 -40.11 10.74 15.04
N PHE A 380 -40.26 11.37 13.88
CA PHE A 380 -39.22 11.33 12.86
C PHE A 380 -37.95 11.96 13.42
N MET A 381 -36.97 11.12 13.72
CA MET A 381 -35.64 11.55 14.08
C MET A 381 -34.82 11.78 12.82
N THR A 382 -34.09 12.89 12.78
CA THR A 382 -33.10 13.17 11.72
C THR A 382 -31.73 12.74 12.21
N PRO A 383 -30.81 12.31 11.33
CA PRO A 383 -29.45 11.98 11.76
C PRO A 383 -28.62 13.25 12.08
N CYS A 384 -29.16 14.43 11.74
CA CYS A 384 -28.54 15.74 12.01
C CYS A 384 -28.68 16.17 13.47
N LYS A 385 -27.64 16.82 13.99
CA LYS A 385 -27.63 17.38 15.36
C LYS A 385 -28.85 18.24 15.67
N VAL A 386 -29.30 19.04 14.71
CA VAL A 386 -30.55 19.79 14.82
C VAL A 386 -31.42 19.47 13.61
N ALA A 387 -32.72 19.25 13.84
CA ALA A 387 -33.66 18.90 12.78
C ALA A 387 -33.73 19.96 11.66
N ALA A 388 -33.43 21.23 11.97
CA ALA A 388 -33.38 22.31 10.99
C ALA A 388 -32.24 22.17 9.96
N ASP A 389 -31.20 21.41 10.29
CA ASP A 389 -30.07 21.16 9.37
C ASP A 389 -30.36 20.00 8.42
N PHE A 390 -31.46 19.27 8.61
CA PHE A 390 -31.87 18.20 7.72
C PHE A 390 -32.45 18.78 6.42
N THR A 391 -31.94 18.29 5.30
CA THR A 391 -32.30 18.74 3.95
C THR A 391 -33.17 17.67 3.27
N PRO A 392 -34.50 17.67 3.49
CA PRO A 392 -35.37 16.55 3.09
C PRO A 392 -35.37 16.27 1.59
N GLU A 393 -35.22 17.31 0.75
CA GLU A 393 -35.23 17.20 -0.71
C GLU A 393 -33.84 16.89 -1.30
N GLN A 394 -32.80 16.80 -0.48
CA GLN A 394 -31.46 16.50 -0.95
C GLN A 394 -31.43 15.06 -1.47
N GLU A 395 -30.87 14.87 -2.66
CA GLU A 395 -30.66 13.55 -3.25
C GLU A 395 -29.61 12.79 -2.44
N LEU A 396 -30.00 11.63 -1.91
CA LEU A 396 -29.13 10.74 -1.15
C LEU A 396 -28.44 9.74 -2.09
N TYR A 397 -29.24 9.06 -2.91
CA TYR A 397 -28.79 8.24 -4.03
C TYR A 397 -29.88 8.17 -5.09
N SER A 398 -29.51 7.69 -6.26
CA SER A 398 -30.42 7.51 -7.39
C SER A 398 -30.18 6.13 -8.00
N HIS A 399 -31.25 5.44 -8.40
CA HIS A 399 -31.15 4.13 -9.04
C HIS A 399 -32.14 3.98 -10.19
N CYS A 400 -31.90 2.99 -11.03
CA CYS A 400 -32.76 2.66 -12.15
C CYS A 400 -33.70 1.51 -11.77
N GLU A 401 -35.01 1.77 -11.71
CA GLU A 401 -36.03 0.79 -11.36
C GLU A 401 -36.60 0.14 -12.63
N PHE A 402 -36.61 -1.20 -12.71
CA PHE A 402 -37.13 -1.93 -13.87
C PHE A 402 -38.44 -2.62 -13.54
N LYS A 403 -39.40 -2.57 -14.47
CA LYS A 403 -40.70 -3.24 -14.34
C LYS A 403 -40.61 -4.77 -14.30
N SER A 404 -39.53 -5.32 -14.86
CA SER A 404 -39.18 -6.74 -14.86
C SER A 404 -37.66 -6.81 -14.73
N MET A 405 -37.13 -7.68 -13.86
CA MET A 405 -35.68 -7.82 -13.67
C MET A 405 -34.97 -8.02 -15.02
N PRO A 406 -34.15 -7.06 -15.46
CA PRO A 406 -33.39 -7.19 -16.69
C PRO A 406 -32.33 -8.27 -16.49
N ASP A 407 -32.11 -9.10 -17.51
CA ASP A 407 -30.96 -10.01 -17.50
C ASP A 407 -29.66 -9.24 -17.71
N ASN A 408 -28.52 -9.89 -17.40
CA ASN A 408 -27.20 -9.28 -17.56
C ASN A 408 -27.00 -8.68 -18.97
N VAL A 409 -27.51 -9.37 -19.99
CA VAL A 409 -27.38 -8.96 -21.40
C VAL A 409 -28.12 -7.64 -21.66
N THR A 410 -29.33 -7.50 -21.14
CA THR A 410 -30.14 -6.29 -21.28
C THR A 410 -29.52 -5.11 -20.53
N CYS A 411 -28.92 -5.40 -19.38
CA CYS A 411 -28.23 -4.44 -18.52
C CYS A 411 -26.97 -3.86 -19.18
N GLU A 412 -26.07 -4.74 -19.62
CA GLU A 412 -24.81 -4.39 -20.27
C GLU A 412 -25.06 -3.72 -21.62
N ALA A 413 -26.06 -4.18 -22.39
CA ALA A 413 -26.41 -3.58 -23.69
C ALA A 413 -26.92 -2.14 -23.57
N ALA A 414 -27.47 -1.75 -22.42
CA ALA A 414 -27.84 -0.38 -22.16
C ALA A 414 -26.65 0.48 -21.73
N GLY A 415 -25.50 -0.10 -21.36
CA GLY A 415 -24.37 0.63 -20.77
C GLY A 415 -24.48 0.76 -19.25
N CYS A 416 -25.18 -0.16 -18.59
CA CYS A 416 -25.29 -0.24 -17.14
C CYS A 416 -24.45 -1.41 -16.58
N THR A 417 -24.08 -1.32 -15.30
CA THR A 417 -23.41 -2.42 -14.57
C THR A 417 -24.46 -3.32 -13.93
N TYR A 418 -24.41 -4.62 -14.21
CA TYR A 418 -25.29 -5.62 -13.59
C TYR A 418 -24.70 -6.17 -12.30
N TYR A 419 -25.44 -6.06 -11.20
CA TYR A 419 -25.05 -6.64 -9.91
C TYR A 419 -25.71 -8.00 -9.72
N GLN A 420 -24.93 -9.07 -9.87
CA GLN A 420 -25.42 -10.46 -9.78
C GLN A 420 -26.10 -10.78 -8.45
N GLU A 421 -25.58 -10.28 -7.33
CA GLU A 421 -26.08 -10.61 -5.99
C GLU A 421 -27.51 -10.10 -5.73
N HIS A 422 -27.92 -9.06 -6.45
CA HIS A 422 -29.19 -8.38 -6.23
C HIS A 422 -30.07 -8.32 -7.50
N HIS A 423 -29.61 -8.89 -8.61
CA HIS A 423 -30.32 -8.94 -9.89
C HIS A 423 -30.83 -7.55 -10.37
N TYR A 424 -30.05 -6.48 -10.21
CA TYR A 424 -30.39 -5.13 -10.70
C TYR A 424 -29.29 -4.49 -11.54
N CYS A 425 -29.66 -3.45 -12.29
CA CYS A 425 -28.77 -2.62 -13.11
C CYS A 425 -28.47 -1.28 -12.46
N SER A 426 -27.20 -0.96 -12.30
CA SER A 426 -26.74 0.38 -11.96
C SER A 426 -26.40 1.16 -13.23
N CYS A 427 -27.18 2.19 -13.50
CA CYS A 427 -27.08 3.04 -14.68
C CYS A 427 -26.85 4.50 -14.28
N SER A 428 -26.26 5.32 -15.15
CA SER A 428 -26.42 6.77 -15.04
C SER A 428 -27.80 7.22 -15.55
N GLY A 429 -28.29 8.39 -15.10
CA GLY A 429 -29.69 8.80 -15.30
C GLY A 429 -30.18 8.83 -16.75
N GLU A 430 -29.35 9.27 -17.71
CA GLU A 430 -29.70 9.28 -19.13
C GLU A 430 -29.84 7.87 -19.72
N VAL A 431 -29.08 6.91 -19.18
CA VAL A 431 -28.99 5.54 -19.66
C VAL A 431 -30.17 4.68 -19.15
N CYS A 432 -30.69 4.99 -17.97
CA CYS A 432 -31.76 4.23 -17.34
C CYS A 432 -33.02 4.10 -18.21
N SER A 433 -33.43 5.19 -18.87
CA SER A 433 -34.61 5.19 -19.74
C SER A 433 -34.38 4.38 -21.03
N ALA A 434 -33.15 4.35 -21.54
CA ALA A 434 -32.79 3.56 -22.71
C ALA A 434 -32.78 2.05 -22.41
N ALA A 435 -32.47 1.67 -21.17
CA ALA A 435 -32.54 0.30 -20.68
C ALA A 435 -33.98 -0.21 -20.46
N GLY A 436 -34.99 0.66 -20.58
CA GLY A 436 -36.38 0.34 -20.25
C GLY A 436 -36.71 0.44 -18.75
N GLY A 437 -35.81 1.03 -17.95
CA GLY A 437 -36.04 1.36 -16.55
C GLY A 437 -36.57 2.79 -16.34
N VAL A 438 -37.01 3.08 -15.12
CA VAL A 438 -37.46 4.40 -14.66
C VAL A 438 -36.45 4.91 -13.65
N TRP A 439 -35.90 6.10 -13.89
CA TRP A 439 -34.97 6.72 -12.96
C TRP A 439 -35.69 7.14 -11.68
N LYS A 440 -35.24 6.64 -10.54
CA LYS A 440 -35.76 6.96 -9.23
C LYS A 440 -34.70 7.70 -8.42
N ILE A 441 -35.05 8.91 -8.03
CA ILE A 441 -34.26 9.71 -7.09
C ILE A 441 -34.74 9.33 -5.69
N HIS A 442 -33.82 8.87 -4.85
CA HIS A 442 -34.07 8.62 -3.44
C HIS A 442 -33.61 9.85 -2.66
N THR A 443 -34.56 10.61 -2.13
CA THR A 443 -34.26 11.80 -1.32
C THR A 443 -34.01 11.43 0.13
N CYS A 444 -33.38 12.32 0.88
CA CYS A 444 -33.21 12.19 2.33
C CYS A 444 -34.54 11.98 3.07
N SER A 445 -35.63 12.63 2.65
CA SER A 445 -36.97 12.41 3.21
C SER A 445 -37.54 11.03 2.91
N MET A 446 -37.28 10.49 1.71
CA MET A 446 -37.68 9.12 1.36
C MET A 446 -36.91 8.11 2.20
N GLU A 447 -35.60 8.30 2.39
CA GLU A 447 -34.77 7.44 3.22
C GLU A 447 -35.24 7.45 4.68
N GLN A 448 -35.44 8.65 5.25
CA GLN A 448 -35.98 8.81 6.61
C GLN A 448 -37.33 8.10 6.78
N SER A 449 -38.15 8.02 5.72
CA SER A 449 -39.41 7.28 5.76
C SER A 449 -39.25 5.77 5.71
N HIS A 450 -38.12 5.25 5.21
CA HIS A 450 -37.82 3.81 5.12
C HIS A 450 -37.22 3.26 6.42
N TRP A 451 -36.79 4.12 7.33
CA TRP A 451 -36.20 3.68 8.59
C TRP A 451 -37.19 2.92 9.47
N PRO A 452 -36.76 1.78 10.06
CA PRO A 452 -37.59 1.06 11.00
C PRO A 452 -37.80 1.88 12.28
N LEU A 453 -38.86 1.60 13.04
CA LEU A 453 -39.12 2.29 14.32
C LEU A 453 -37.93 2.19 15.29
N LYS A 454 -37.25 1.04 15.30
CA LYS A 454 -36.02 0.82 16.06
C LYS A 454 -34.92 1.83 15.72
N MET A 455 -34.76 2.21 14.46
CA MET A 455 -33.79 3.23 14.04
C MET A 455 -34.16 4.62 14.54
N HIS A 456 -35.44 4.99 14.46
CA HIS A 456 -35.92 6.27 15.03
C HIS A 456 -35.76 6.32 16.55
N ARG A 457 -36.01 5.21 17.26
CA ARG A 457 -35.79 5.12 18.71
C ARG A 457 -34.31 5.24 19.06
N ALA A 458 -33.45 4.47 18.39
CA ALA A 458 -32.01 4.54 18.61
C ALA A 458 -31.46 5.95 18.35
N LEU A 459 -31.95 6.65 17.33
CA LEU A 459 -31.60 8.05 17.09
C LEU A 459 -32.13 9.00 18.17
N GLN A 460 -33.31 8.73 18.72
CA GLN A 460 -33.86 9.53 19.81
C GLN A 460 -33.02 9.37 21.08
N GLU A 461 -32.71 8.12 21.46
CA GLU A 461 -31.82 7.80 22.58
C GLU A 461 -30.45 8.42 22.37
N ALA A 462 -29.87 8.30 21.17
CA ALA A 462 -28.61 8.94 20.83
C ALA A 462 -28.66 10.47 20.96
N SER A 463 -29.78 11.09 20.59
CA SER A 463 -29.95 12.55 20.72
C SER A 463 -30.08 13.00 22.18
N GLU A 464 -30.60 12.14 23.05
CA GLU A 464 -30.75 12.43 24.48
C GLU A 464 -29.44 12.18 25.24
N GLU A 465 -28.70 11.13 24.87
CA GLU A 465 -27.42 10.75 25.48
C GLU A 465 -26.22 11.50 24.89
N GLY A 466 -26.37 12.02 23.66
CA GLY A 466 -25.32 12.74 22.93
C GLY A 466 -24.24 11.83 22.34
N SER A 467 -24.55 10.56 22.10
CA SER A 467 -23.65 9.53 21.55
C SER A 467 -24.47 8.39 20.95
N CYS A 468 -23.96 7.73 19.91
CA CYS A 468 -24.52 6.46 19.42
C CYS A 468 -23.77 5.22 19.94
N ALA A 469 -22.76 5.42 20.80
CA ALA A 469 -22.05 4.32 21.44
C ALA A 469 -23.00 3.56 22.37
N ASP A 470 -22.95 2.23 22.33
CA ASP A 470 -23.69 1.31 23.21
C ASP A 470 -25.21 1.20 22.98
N LEU A 471 -25.75 1.76 21.90
CA LEU A 471 -27.17 1.62 21.55
C LEU A 471 -27.45 0.31 20.80
N GLU A 472 -28.51 -0.38 21.22
CA GLU A 472 -28.92 -1.68 20.67
C GLU A 472 -29.68 -1.47 19.33
N TYR A 473 -28.96 -1.57 18.22
CA TYR A 473 -29.51 -1.57 16.85
C TYR A 473 -28.96 -2.77 16.08
N ASP A 474 -29.80 -3.42 15.27
CA ASP A 474 -29.43 -4.57 14.42
C ASP A 474 -28.59 -4.08 13.21
N GLY A 475 -27.42 -3.48 13.48
CA GLY A 475 -26.54 -2.87 12.47
C GLY A 475 -25.53 -1.87 13.07
N ASP A 476 -24.69 -1.30 12.22
CA ASP A 476 -23.80 -0.20 12.61
C ASP A 476 -24.57 1.13 12.54
N LEU A 477 -25.25 1.47 13.64
CA LEU A 477 -26.03 2.71 13.77
C LEU A 477 -25.17 3.93 13.43
N GLN A 478 -23.91 3.94 13.86
CA GLN A 478 -22.97 5.03 13.62
C GLN A 478 -22.62 5.12 12.13
N GLY A 479 -22.32 4.00 11.47
CA GLY A 479 -22.04 3.95 10.04
C GLY A 479 -23.22 4.42 9.19
N GLU A 480 -24.44 3.93 9.46
CA GLU A 480 -25.65 4.30 8.73
C GLU A 480 -26.03 5.78 8.92
N THR A 481 -25.94 6.28 10.15
CA THR A 481 -26.18 7.71 10.42
C THR A 481 -25.09 8.60 9.88
N GLN A 482 -23.83 8.16 9.86
CA GLN A 482 -22.72 8.96 9.34
C GLN A 482 -22.88 9.20 7.85
N TRP A 483 -23.13 8.14 7.07
CA TRP A 483 -23.37 8.26 5.64
C TRP A 483 -24.58 9.15 5.33
N THR A 484 -25.70 8.93 6.03
CA THR A 484 -26.90 9.76 5.83
C THR A 484 -26.67 11.19 6.29
N SER A 485 -25.96 11.43 7.39
CA SER A 485 -25.66 12.77 7.89
C SER A 485 -24.79 13.57 6.92
N GLN A 486 -23.80 12.90 6.32
CA GLN A 486 -22.89 13.54 5.38
C GLN A 486 -23.61 14.10 4.14
N LYS A 487 -24.66 13.42 3.68
CA LYS A 487 -25.44 13.81 2.51
C LYS A 487 -26.64 14.68 2.87
N CYS A 488 -27.30 14.42 4.00
CA CYS A 488 -28.58 15.01 4.34
C CYS A 488 -28.51 16.16 5.36
N CYS A 489 -27.36 16.39 6.01
CA CYS A 489 -27.21 17.46 7.00
C CYS A 489 -26.39 18.62 6.46
N ALA A 490 -26.90 19.84 6.61
CA ALA A 490 -26.19 21.07 6.28
C ALA A 490 -24.93 21.28 7.15
N SER A 491 -24.83 20.62 8.30
CA SER A 491 -23.80 20.82 9.33
C SER A 491 -23.03 19.54 9.72
N PHE A 492 -22.55 18.77 8.75
CA PHE A 492 -21.66 17.64 9.00
C PHE A 492 -20.23 18.10 9.40
N PRO A 493 -19.50 17.46 10.35
CA PRO A 493 -19.73 16.17 11.03
C PRO A 493 -20.62 16.19 12.27
N ALA A 494 -21.26 17.32 12.60
CA ALA A 494 -22.13 17.40 13.77
C ALA A 494 -23.44 16.62 13.53
N SER A 495 -23.47 15.35 13.94
CA SER A 495 -24.64 14.48 13.87
C SER A 495 -25.26 14.28 15.26
N VAL A 496 -26.37 13.54 15.30
CA VAL A 496 -26.96 13.04 16.55
C VAL A 496 -25.96 12.19 17.34
N CYS A 497 -25.17 11.36 16.65
CA CYS A 497 -24.16 10.49 17.28
C CYS A 497 -22.91 11.24 17.77
N ASN A 498 -22.68 12.46 17.29
CA ASN A 498 -21.53 13.26 17.69
C ASN A 498 -21.85 14.76 17.67
N PRO A 499 -22.67 15.25 18.63
CA PRO A 499 -23.19 16.60 18.61
C PRO A 499 -22.11 17.67 18.90
N ALA A 500 -20.96 17.27 19.43
CA ALA A 500 -19.82 18.14 19.68
C ALA A 500 -18.85 18.24 18.49
N ALA A 501 -18.97 17.36 17.49
CA ALA A 501 -18.09 17.36 16.34
C ALA A 501 -18.17 18.70 15.59
N LYS A 502 -17.01 19.20 15.17
CA LYS A 502 -16.87 20.37 14.32
C LYS A 502 -16.17 19.96 13.04
N ARG A 503 -16.52 20.63 11.95
CA ARG A 503 -15.78 20.48 10.70
C ARG A 503 -14.40 21.08 10.92
N MET A 504 -13.39 20.22 11.00
CA MET A 504 -12.00 20.64 11.11
C MET A 504 -11.41 20.79 9.72
N THR A 505 -10.56 21.80 9.52
CA THR A 505 -9.77 21.98 8.30
C THR A 505 -8.37 21.40 8.51
N PRO A 506 -7.69 20.90 7.46
CA PRO A 506 -6.29 20.47 7.58
C PRO A 506 -5.32 21.65 7.80
N CYS A 507 -5.80 22.89 7.70
CA CYS A 507 -5.02 24.12 7.80
C CYS A 507 -4.85 24.61 9.24
N GLU A 508 -3.90 25.51 9.46
CA GLU A 508 -3.65 26.12 10.78
C GLU A 508 -4.89 26.82 11.34
N SER A 509 -5.71 27.38 10.45
CA SER A 509 -6.99 27.99 10.82
C SER A 509 -8.01 27.84 9.69
N GLU A 510 -9.29 28.03 10.01
CA GLU A 510 -10.37 28.01 9.01
C GLU A 510 -10.24 29.15 7.98
N ALA A 511 -9.69 30.30 8.38
CA ALA A 511 -9.43 31.42 7.47
C ALA A 511 -8.29 31.13 6.47
N ASP A 512 -7.43 30.17 6.80
CA ASP A 512 -6.32 29.73 5.95
C ASP A 512 -6.77 28.67 4.91
N PHE A 513 -7.92 28.06 5.13
CA PHE A 513 -8.48 27.06 4.23
C PHE A 513 -9.11 27.70 2.99
N ILE A 514 -8.66 27.29 1.81
CA ILE A 514 -9.16 27.74 0.51
C ILE A 514 -10.08 26.66 -0.08
N PRO A 515 -11.40 26.68 0.20
CA PRO A 515 -12.31 25.61 -0.20
C PRO A 515 -12.43 25.42 -1.71
N THR A 516 -12.13 26.45 -2.50
CA THR A 516 -12.25 26.44 -3.97
C THR A 516 -11.03 25.87 -4.68
N ASN A 517 -9.92 25.64 -3.99
CA ASN A 517 -8.73 25.08 -4.63
C ASN A 517 -9.02 23.64 -5.07
N VAL A 518 -8.53 23.28 -6.26
CA VAL A 518 -8.66 21.91 -6.77
C VAL A 518 -7.65 21.04 -6.03
N LEU A 519 -8.16 20.02 -5.33
CA LEU A 519 -7.37 19.10 -4.54
C LEU A 519 -7.05 17.83 -5.33
N HIS A 520 -8.08 17.25 -5.96
CA HIS A 520 -7.96 16.08 -6.81
C HIS A 520 -8.58 16.36 -8.18
N GLU A 521 -7.94 15.84 -9.21
CA GLU A 521 -8.50 15.75 -10.55
C GLU A 521 -8.39 14.31 -11.01
N TRP A 522 -9.45 13.78 -11.63
CA TRP A 522 -9.43 12.43 -12.19
C TRP A 522 -10.31 12.34 -13.42
N CYS A 523 -10.09 11.28 -14.20
CA CYS A 523 -10.95 10.94 -15.31
C CYS A 523 -11.92 9.84 -14.89
N GLU A 524 -13.22 10.12 -14.97
CA GLU A 524 -14.25 9.14 -14.72
C GLU A 524 -14.69 8.51 -16.05
N VAL A 525 -14.51 7.19 -16.18
CA VAL A 525 -14.82 6.43 -17.41
C VAL A 525 -15.63 5.21 -17.01
N ASN A 526 -16.78 4.99 -17.65
CA ASN A 526 -17.63 3.84 -17.34
C ASN A 526 -18.24 3.25 -18.63
N PRO A 527 -18.00 1.96 -18.95
CA PRO A 527 -17.13 1.02 -18.24
C PRO A 527 -15.64 1.45 -18.27
N VAL A 528 -14.90 1.09 -17.22
CA VAL A 528 -13.45 1.35 -17.15
C VAL A 528 -12.77 0.57 -18.29
N PRO A 529 -12.08 1.25 -19.23
CA PRO A 529 -11.39 0.56 -20.31
C PRO A 529 -10.25 -0.29 -19.76
N ASP A 530 -9.85 -1.34 -20.49
CA ASP A 530 -8.67 -2.10 -20.10
C ASP A 530 -7.41 -1.23 -20.12
N ALA A 531 -6.37 -1.67 -19.40
CA ALA A 531 -5.13 -0.90 -19.26
C ALA A 531 -4.49 -0.55 -20.62
N SER A 532 -4.67 -1.41 -21.64
CA SER A 532 -4.19 -1.16 -23.01
C SER A 532 -4.94 -0.01 -23.67
N THR A 533 -6.26 0.02 -23.53
CA THR A 533 -7.13 1.07 -24.07
C THR A 533 -6.83 2.39 -23.38
N CYS A 534 -6.67 2.41 -22.06
CA CYS A 534 -6.29 3.64 -21.36
C CYS A 534 -4.88 4.14 -21.74
N GLY A 535 -3.91 3.22 -21.88
CA GLY A 535 -2.58 3.55 -22.38
C GLY A 535 -2.61 4.19 -23.77
N SER A 536 -3.44 3.66 -24.68
CA SER A 536 -3.53 4.14 -26.07
C SER A 536 -4.06 5.56 -26.24
N HIS A 537 -4.65 6.12 -25.18
CA HIS A 537 -5.25 7.46 -25.15
C HIS A 537 -4.52 8.42 -24.21
N GLY A 538 -3.31 8.05 -23.78
CA GLY A 538 -2.51 8.89 -22.90
C GLY A 538 -3.04 8.95 -21.47
N CYS A 539 -3.52 7.82 -20.95
CA CYS A 539 -3.91 7.63 -19.56
C CYS A 539 -3.22 6.36 -19.00
N HIS A 540 -3.04 6.28 -17.68
CA HIS A 540 -2.51 5.10 -17.02
C HIS A 540 -3.64 4.29 -16.40
N GLY A 541 -3.82 3.03 -16.82
CA GLY A 541 -4.83 2.14 -16.26
C GLY A 541 -4.24 1.19 -15.20
N ASP A 542 -4.79 1.18 -13.99
CA ASP A 542 -4.39 0.25 -12.91
C ASP A 542 -5.27 -1.01 -12.80
N GLY A 543 -6.23 -1.15 -13.72
CA GLY A 543 -7.23 -2.22 -13.75
C GLY A 543 -8.55 -1.88 -13.05
N SER A 544 -8.59 -0.81 -12.26
CA SER A 544 -9.79 -0.31 -11.58
C SER A 544 -10.17 1.11 -12.03
N TYR A 545 -9.19 1.91 -12.48
CA TYR A 545 -9.36 3.27 -12.95
C TYR A 545 -8.39 3.59 -14.10
N CYS A 546 -8.69 4.68 -14.82
CA CYS A 546 -7.80 5.25 -15.80
C CYS A 546 -7.39 6.67 -15.42
N HIS A 547 -6.15 6.81 -14.98
CA HIS A 547 -5.54 8.07 -14.58
C HIS A 547 -5.06 8.83 -15.81
N CYS A 548 -5.88 9.76 -16.27
CA CYS A 548 -5.51 10.68 -17.32
C CYS A 548 -4.85 11.92 -16.72
N SER A 549 -3.78 12.39 -17.33
CA SER A 549 -3.07 13.61 -16.96
C SER A 549 -3.66 14.88 -17.56
N SER A 550 -4.64 14.76 -18.46
CA SER A 550 -5.26 15.89 -19.15
C SER A 550 -6.74 15.66 -19.46
N HIS A 551 -7.50 16.76 -19.50
CA HIS A 551 -8.89 16.78 -19.98
C HIS A 551 -9.04 16.16 -21.39
N SER A 552 -8.08 16.41 -22.28
CA SER A 552 -8.09 15.89 -23.65
C SER A 552 -7.93 14.37 -23.68
N SER A 553 -7.00 13.83 -22.91
CA SER A 553 -6.79 12.37 -22.80
C SER A 553 -8.06 11.71 -22.24
N CYS A 554 -8.63 12.30 -21.20
CA CYS A 554 -9.88 11.81 -20.58
C CYS A 554 -11.07 11.80 -21.55
N SER A 555 -11.27 12.90 -22.28
CA SER A 555 -12.35 12.98 -23.27
C SER A 555 -12.16 11.96 -24.40
N SER A 556 -10.90 11.64 -24.74
CA SER A 556 -10.59 10.73 -25.84
C SER A 556 -10.93 9.26 -25.55
N ILE A 557 -10.96 8.85 -24.27
CA ILE A 557 -11.47 7.54 -23.83
C ILE A 557 -12.98 7.54 -23.53
N GLY A 558 -13.69 8.60 -23.92
CA GLY A 558 -15.10 8.79 -23.57
C GLY A 558 -15.34 9.10 -22.10
N GLY A 559 -14.29 9.43 -21.35
CA GLY A 559 -14.35 9.80 -19.95
C GLY A 559 -14.79 11.25 -19.72
N SER A 560 -15.32 11.52 -18.54
CA SER A 560 -15.63 12.86 -18.05
C SER A 560 -14.57 13.28 -17.04
N TRP A 561 -13.94 14.44 -17.27
CA TRP A 561 -13.01 14.99 -16.28
C TRP A 561 -13.77 15.48 -15.06
N LYS A 562 -13.35 15.01 -13.89
CA LYS A 562 -13.90 15.38 -12.60
C LYS A 562 -12.83 16.06 -11.77
N THR A 563 -13.25 17.07 -11.04
CA THR A 563 -12.42 17.77 -10.07
C THR A 563 -13.10 17.67 -8.72
N SER A 564 -12.33 17.38 -7.68
CA SER A 564 -12.75 17.57 -6.29
C SER A 564 -12.01 18.77 -5.75
N THR A 565 -12.77 19.78 -5.37
CA THR A 565 -12.25 20.93 -4.62
C THR A 565 -11.90 20.53 -3.19
N CYS A 566 -11.09 21.34 -2.53
CA CYS A 566 -10.78 21.21 -1.11
C CYS A 566 -12.05 21.16 -0.25
N GLY A 567 -13.06 21.98 -0.57
CA GLY A 567 -14.34 22.00 0.13
C GLY A 567 -15.16 20.73 -0.06
N GLU A 568 -15.16 20.14 -1.26
CA GLU A 568 -15.84 18.88 -1.57
C GLU A 568 -15.15 17.69 -0.89
N ASP A 569 -13.82 17.59 -0.96
CA ASP A 569 -13.07 16.52 -0.29
C ASP A 569 -13.21 16.61 1.24
N LEU A 570 -13.17 17.83 1.80
CA LEU A 570 -13.43 18.04 3.22
C LEU A 570 -14.86 17.63 3.62
N GLY A 571 -15.81 17.74 2.70
CA GLY A 571 -17.16 17.21 2.88
C GLY A 571 -17.24 15.68 2.83
N HIS A 572 -16.28 15.03 2.17
CA HIS A 572 -16.17 13.58 2.08
C HIS A 572 -15.42 12.93 3.25
N LYS A 573 -14.68 13.72 4.06
CA LYS A 573 -14.00 13.20 5.25
C LYS A 573 -14.99 12.74 6.31
N ASP A 574 -14.59 11.72 7.01
CA ASP A 574 -15.40 10.99 7.97
C ASP A 574 -15.26 11.62 9.38
N VAL A 575 -16.05 11.15 10.36
CA VAL A 575 -16.02 11.72 11.72
C VAL A 575 -14.66 11.47 12.39
N ALA A 576 -14.07 10.29 12.18
CA ALA A 576 -12.78 9.92 12.76
C ALA A 576 -11.65 10.84 12.27
N TRP A 577 -11.65 11.18 10.99
CA TRP A 577 -10.73 12.14 10.40
C TRP A 577 -10.85 13.52 11.05
N HIS A 578 -12.07 14.06 11.17
CA HIS A 578 -12.27 15.36 11.80
C HIS A 578 -11.88 15.38 13.28
N GLN A 579 -12.13 14.32 14.03
CA GLN A 579 -11.70 14.19 15.42
C GLN A 579 -10.18 14.16 15.55
N ALA A 580 -9.51 13.39 14.68
CA ALA A 580 -8.06 13.30 14.70
C ALA A 580 -7.39 14.64 14.34
N VAL A 581 -7.96 15.39 13.38
CA VAL A 581 -7.49 16.74 13.04
C VAL A 581 -7.76 17.74 14.17
N ALA A 582 -8.90 17.62 14.88
CA ALA A 582 -9.19 18.44 16.06
C ALA A 582 -8.15 18.20 17.16
N GLN A 583 -7.91 16.93 17.49
CA GLN A 583 -6.91 16.53 18.47
C GLN A 583 -5.52 17.04 18.09
N ALA A 584 -5.09 16.81 16.85
CA ALA A 584 -3.81 17.30 16.34
C ALA A 584 -3.68 18.82 16.42
N SER A 585 -4.74 19.55 16.05
CA SER A 585 -4.79 21.01 16.16
C SER A 585 -4.67 21.47 17.62
N ASP A 586 -5.33 20.81 18.56
CA ASP A 586 -5.32 21.18 19.97
C ASP A 586 -3.97 20.86 20.64
N GLU A 587 -3.37 19.72 20.29
CA GLU A 587 -2.06 19.28 20.78
C GLU A 587 -0.90 20.02 20.09
N GLY A 588 -1.12 20.56 18.89
CA GLY A 588 -0.10 21.20 18.07
C GLY A 588 0.94 20.22 17.51
N THR A 589 0.56 18.95 17.32
CA THR A 589 1.39 17.88 16.74
C THR A 589 0.53 16.72 16.23
N CYS A 590 1.05 15.94 15.29
CA CYS A 590 0.41 14.73 14.72
C CYS A 590 1.15 13.42 15.02
N ALA A 591 2.15 13.45 15.91
CA ALA A 591 3.15 12.40 16.07
C ALA A 591 2.61 11.02 16.49
N GLU A 592 1.39 10.91 17.03
CA GLU A 592 0.84 9.65 17.56
C GLU A 592 -0.56 9.29 17.03
N SER A 593 -1.17 10.13 16.19
CA SER A 593 -2.55 9.95 15.75
C SER A 593 -2.63 9.21 14.41
N ARG A 594 -3.57 8.26 14.31
CA ARG A 594 -3.89 7.52 13.07
C ARG A 594 -5.35 7.71 12.70
N VAL A 595 -5.61 7.78 11.40
CA VAL A 595 -6.96 7.72 10.82
C VAL A 595 -6.95 6.59 9.81
N HIS A 596 -7.73 5.54 10.11
CA HIS A 596 -7.69 4.27 9.41
C HIS A 596 -6.25 3.70 9.35
N ASP A 597 -5.79 3.29 8.17
CA ASP A 597 -4.46 2.70 7.95
C ASP A 597 -3.34 3.75 7.76
N SER A 598 -3.67 5.04 7.72
CA SER A 598 -2.74 6.15 7.46
C SER A 598 -2.43 6.96 8.73
N THR A 599 -1.24 7.57 8.78
CA THR A 599 -0.95 8.55 9.84
C THR A 599 -1.72 9.84 9.57
N VAL A 600 -2.16 10.50 10.64
CA VAL A 600 -2.85 11.80 10.53
C VAL A 600 -1.94 12.84 9.88
N GLU A 601 -0.63 12.75 10.12
CA GLU A 601 0.38 13.59 9.50
C GLU A 601 0.36 13.48 7.97
N ASP A 602 0.38 12.27 7.42
CA ASP A 602 0.39 12.07 5.96
C ASP A 602 -0.91 12.57 5.31
N ALA A 603 -2.06 12.26 5.93
CA ALA A 603 -3.37 12.67 5.44
C ALA A 603 -3.57 14.20 5.47
N ILE A 604 -3.09 14.87 6.53
CA ILE A 604 -3.14 16.33 6.67
C ILE A 604 -2.10 16.98 5.74
N SER A 605 -0.87 16.46 5.66
CA SER A 605 0.19 17.04 4.82
C SER A 605 -0.24 17.07 3.36
N TRP A 606 -0.80 15.97 2.84
CA TRP A 606 -1.25 15.91 1.46
C TRP A 606 -2.35 16.95 1.15
N SER A 607 -3.37 17.03 2.00
CA SER A 607 -4.49 17.97 1.82
C SER A 607 -4.05 19.43 2.01
N SER A 608 -3.19 19.70 2.98
CA SER A 608 -2.78 21.05 3.35
C SER A 608 -1.94 21.74 2.27
N ARG A 609 -1.15 20.99 1.48
CA ARG A 609 -0.35 21.54 0.36
C ARG A 609 -1.17 22.33 -0.65
N LYS A 610 -2.39 21.87 -0.94
CA LYS A 610 -3.29 22.50 -1.94
C LYS A 610 -4.37 23.35 -1.29
N CYS A 611 -4.76 23.02 -0.06
CA CYS A 611 -5.92 23.65 0.58
C CYS A 611 -5.58 24.77 1.56
N CYS A 612 -4.31 24.96 1.95
CA CYS A 612 -3.91 25.94 2.96
C CYS A 612 -3.07 27.07 2.35
N ALA A 613 -3.43 28.32 2.62
CA ALA A 613 -2.69 29.47 2.11
C ALA A 613 -1.33 29.65 2.81
N SER A 614 -1.20 29.19 4.05
CA SER A 614 0.01 29.31 4.89
C SER A 614 0.85 28.04 4.94
N TYR A 615 0.59 27.05 4.09
CA TYR A 615 1.42 25.84 3.98
C TYR A 615 2.91 26.22 3.89
N PRO A 616 3.81 25.61 4.70
CA PRO A 616 3.64 24.35 5.44
C PRO A 616 2.98 24.44 6.82
N ALA A 617 2.58 25.63 7.28
CA ALA A 617 1.76 25.71 8.48
C ALA A 617 0.42 25.01 8.25
N ASN A 618 0.07 24.08 9.14
CA ASN A 618 -1.14 23.27 9.03
C ASN A 618 -1.64 22.89 10.42
N ALA A 619 -2.68 22.06 10.50
CA ALA A 619 -3.25 21.65 11.78
C ALA A 619 -2.25 20.90 12.69
N CYS A 620 -1.29 20.15 12.11
CA CYS A 620 -0.23 19.45 12.85
C CYS A 620 0.89 20.38 13.30
N TYR A 621 1.19 21.44 12.52
CA TYR A 621 2.38 22.27 12.68
C TYR A 621 2.04 23.75 12.61
N LYS A 622 1.40 24.26 13.68
CA LYS A 622 1.02 25.67 13.77
C LYS A 622 2.25 26.57 13.82
N GLY A 623 2.22 27.68 13.08
CA GLY A 623 3.33 28.63 12.98
C GLY A 623 4.59 28.15 12.25
N LEU A 624 4.54 27.01 11.53
CA LEU A 624 5.66 26.54 10.70
C LEU A 624 5.94 27.57 9.59
N LYS A 625 7.14 28.13 9.56
CA LYS A 625 7.55 29.07 8.50
C LYS A 625 8.06 28.31 7.28
N LYS A 626 7.76 28.84 6.08
CA LYS A 626 8.45 28.43 4.85
C LYS A 626 9.95 28.68 5.03
N MET A 627 10.76 27.65 4.86
CA MET A 627 12.22 27.72 4.99
C MET A 627 12.88 27.36 3.66
N THR A 628 14.09 27.85 3.45
CA THR A 628 14.90 27.57 2.26
C THR A 628 16.12 26.74 2.64
N PRO A 629 16.69 25.93 1.73
CA PRO A 629 17.95 25.24 1.98
C PRO A 629 19.15 26.21 2.05
N CYS A 630 18.95 27.48 1.70
CA CYS A 630 19.99 28.50 1.61
C CYS A 630 20.29 29.12 2.97
N LYS A 631 21.47 29.76 3.08
CA LYS A 631 21.91 30.40 4.34
C LYS A 631 20.91 31.43 4.87
N ASP A 632 20.18 32.09 3.97
CA ASP A 632 19.12 33.04 4.27
C ASP A 632 18.15 33.16 3.07
N GLU A 633 16.99 33.79 3.29
CA GLU A 633 15.97 33.95 2.24
C GLU A 633 16.43 34.83 1.05
N ALA A 634 17.36 35.76 1.27
CA ALA A 634 17.86 36.62 0.19
C ALA A 634 18.81 35.87 -0.75
N ASP A 635 19.39 34.77 -0.28
CA ASP A 635 20.24 33.86 -1.06
C ASP A 635 19.44 32.88 -1.93
N PHE A 636 18.13 32.75 -1.68
CA PHE A 636 17.28 31.82 -2.39
C PHE A 636 16.88 32.35 -3.78
N LEU A 637 16.96 31.47 -4.79
CA LEU A 637 16.68 31.74 -6.19
C LEU A 637 15.36 31.06 -6.60
N PRO A 638 14.20 31.66 -6.29
CA PRO A 638 12.89 31.01 -6.44
C PRO A 638 12.56 30.58 -7.88
N GLY A 639 13.03 31.33 -8.88
CA GLY A 639 12.76 31.10 -10.30
C GLY A 639 13.69 30.10 -10.97
N HIS A 640 14.74 29.60 -10.30
CA HIS A 640 15.61 28.57 -10.86
C HIS A 640 14.90 27.22 -10.92
N PHE A 641 15.20 26.41 -11.92
CA PHE A 641 14.66 25.06 -12.04
C PHE A 641 15.53 24.08 -11.25
N LEU A 642 14.90 23.38 -10.30
CA LEU A 642 15.55 22.33 -9.53
C LEU A 642 15.45 20.99 -10.27
N HIS A 643 14.24 20.67 -10.72
CA HIS A 643 13.95 19.45 -11.46
C HIS A 643 13.39 19.81 -12.83
N GLU A 644 13.90 19.13 -13.83
CA GLU A 644 13.39 19.17 -15.19
C GLU A 644 13.28 17.73 -15.67
N TRP A 645 12.12 17.34 -16.19
CA TRP A 645 11.91 15.99 -16.67
C TRP A 645 10.91 15.98 -17.83
N CYS A 646 10.99 14.93 -18.63
CA CYS A 646 10.02 14.66 -19.67
C CYS A 646 8.96 13.68 -19.16
N GLU A 647 7.71 14.10 -19.15
CA GLU A 647 6.59 13.27 -18.71
C GLU A 647 5.86 12.67 -19.92
N PHE A 648 5.69 11.35 -19.92
CA PHE A 648 4.92 10.65 -20.94
C PHE A 648 3.60 10.19 -20.35
N HIS A 649 2.53 10.32 -21.12
CA HIS A 649 1.21 9.86 -20.71
C HIS A 649 0.95 8.49 -21.34
N GLY A 650 0.85 7.45 -20.52
CA GLY A 650 0.66 6.05 -20.95
C GLY A 650 1.96 5.22 -20.93
N THR A 651 2.01 4.15 -21.72
CA THR A 651 3.26 3.39 -21.93
C THR A 651 4.26 4.27 -22.66
N VAL A 652 5.52 4.24 -22.22
CA VAL A 652 6.65 4.90 -22.89
C VAL A 652 6.55 4.64 -24.40
N PRO A 653 6.39 5.68 -25.24
CA PRO A 653 6.29 5.49 -26.69
C PRO A 653 7.51 4.73 -27.21
N GLU A 654 7.33 3.78 -28.12
CA GLU A 654 8.47 3.15 -28.82
C GLU A 654 9.37 4.22 -29.49
N THR A 655 8.77 5.36 -29.86
CA THR A 655 9.49 6.52 -30.38
C THR A 655 10.50 7.09 -29.41
N CYS A 656 10.34 6.96 -28.08
CA CYS A 656 11.30 7.44 -27.10
C CYS A 656 12.69 6.84 -27.32
N GLY A 657 12.80 5.52 -27.48
CA GLY A 657 14.09 4.85 -27.72
C GLY A 657 14.72 5.18 -29.09
N THR A 658 13.97 5.83 -29.97
CA THR A 658 14.43 6.23 -31.32
C THR A 658 14.53 7.74 -31.51
N THR A 659 14.12 8.55 -30.52
CA THR A 659 14.14 10.01 -30.60
C THR A 659 15.50 10.51 -30.11
N PRO A 660 16.26 11.26 -30.93
CA PRO A 660 17.53 11.83 -30.50
C PRO A 660 17.37 12.71 -29.24
N GLY A 661 18.18 12.46 -28.22
CA GLY A 661 18.10 13.13 -26.91
C GLY A 661 17.02 12.59 -25.96
N CYS A 662 16.49 11.38 -26.23
CA CYS A 662 15.61 10.64 -25.34
C CYS A 662 16.10 9.20 -25.14
N HIS A 663 15.80 8.65 -23.95
CA HIS A 663 16.37 7.42 -23.42
C HIS A 663 15.25 6.59 -22.79
N ALA A 664 14.96 5.44 -23.39
CA ALA A 664 13.94 4.51 -22.89
C ALA A 664 14.57 3.36 -22.10
N GLY A 665 14.06 3.08 -20.91
CA GLY A 665 14.28 1.83 -20.18
C GLY A 665 12.99 1.02 -20.03
N GLU A 666 13.02 -0.09 -19.28
CA GLU A 666 11.79 -0.85 -18.96
C GLU A 666 10.83 0.03 -18.15
N GLY A 667 9.86 0.65 -18.84
CA GLY A 667 8.79 1.45 -18.24
C GLY A 667 9.09 2.93 -17.99
N TRP A 668 10.25 3.47 -18.37
CA TRP A 668 10.56 4.90 -18.23
C TRP A 668 11.20 5.50 -19.47
N CYS A 669 11.01 6.80 -19.67
CA CYS A 669 11.66 7.58 -20.73
C CYS A 669 12.18 8.89 -20.16
N HIS A 670 13.47 9.14 -20.31
CA HIS A 670 14.12 10.39 -19.97
C HIS A 670 14.46 11.14 -21.25
N CYS A 671 14.32 12.47 -21.27
CA CYS A 671 14.78 13.28 -22.40
C CYS A 671 15.60 14.44 -21.88
N ASP A 672 16.61 14.85 -22.64
CA ASP A 672 17.65 15.78 -22.17
C ASP A 672 17.19 17.24 -22.19
N ASN A 673 16.19 17.54 -23.01
CA ASN A 673 15.68 18.89 -23.22
C ASN A 673 14.23 18.87 -23.70
N TYR A 674 13.66 20.08 -23.70
CA TYR A 674 12.30 20.35 -24.17
C TYR A 674 12.05 19.86 -25.59
N GLU A 675 12.99 20.08 -26.52
CA GLU A 675 12.85 19.72 -27.92
C GLU A 675 12.78 18.20 -28.12
N ALA A 676 13.69 17.47 -27.49
CA ALA A 676 13.73 16.00 -27.52
C ALA A 676 12.48 15.41 -26.87
N CYS A 677 12.09 15.93 -25.70
CA CYS A 677 10.86 15.53 -25.01
C CYS A 677 9.62 15.67 -25.90
N THR A 678 9.47 16.82 -26.54
CA THR A 678 8.35 17.08 -27.45
C THR A 678 8.41 16.18 -28.68
N ALA A 679 9.60 15.94 -29.23
CA ALA A 679 9.81 15.06 -30.38
C ALA A 679 9.48 13.59 -30.08
N ALA A 680 9.74 13.13 -28.85
CA ALA A 680 9.38 11.79 -28.39
C ALA A 680 7.87 11.64 -28.09
N GLY A 681 7.11 12.74 -28.11
CA GLY A 681 5.69 12.78 -27.77
C GLY A 681 5.41 12.98 -26.29
N GLY A 682 6.42 13.37 -25.50
CA GLY A 682 6.30 13.69 -24.08
C GLY A 682 6.02 15.18 -23.83
N ALA A 683 5.62 15.50 -22.61
CA ALA A 683 5.41 16.86 -22.12
C ALA A 683 6.55 17.26 -21.17
N TRP A 684 7.32 18.29 -21.53
CA TRP A 684 8.38 18.79 -20.67
C TRP A 684 7.81 19.45 -19.43
N LYS A 685 8.29 19.01 -18.26
CA LYS A 685 7.92 19.55 -16.96
C LYS A 685 9.15 20.19 -16.34
N GLN A 686 8.93 21.37 -15.79
CA GLN A 686 9.92 22.09 -15.01
C GLN A 686 9.33 22.36 -13.65
N ARG A 687 10.14 22.15 -12.62
CA ARG A 687 9.79 22.52 -11.26
C ARG A 687 10.82 23.52 -10.75
N SER A 688 10.32 24.73 -10.46
CA SER A 688 11.14 25.77 -9.88
C SER A 688 11.47 25.46 -8.43
N CYS A 689 12.54 26.06 -7.92
CA CYS A 689 12.92 25.99 -6.52
C CYS A 689 11.76 26.39 -5.60
N ASP A 690 11.00 27.43 -5.96
CA ASP A 690 9.85 27.89 -5.17
C ASP A 690 8.72 26.86 -5.12
N ALA A 691 8.47 26.17 -6.24
CA ALA A 691 7.47 25.12 -6.33
C ALA A 691 7.90 23.85 -5.57
N GLU A 692 9.18 23.48 -5.62
CA GLU A 692 9.69 22.33 -4.85
C GLU A 692 9.57 22.56 -3.34
N ILE A 693 9.96 23.73 -2.83
CA ILE A 693 9.90 24.00 -1.38
C ILE A 693 8.45 23.98 -0.86
N GLN A 694 7.49 24.35 -1.71
CA GLN A 694 6.06 24.21 -1.40
C GLN A 694 5.60 22.75 -1.34
N GLU A 695 6.33 21.82 -1.94
CA GLU A 695 6.02 20.39 -1.92
C GLU A 695 6.84 19.59 -0.91
N TRP A 696 7.82 20.20 -0.25
CA TRP A 696 8.50 19.58 0.89
C TRP A 696 7.49 19.13 1.93
N ASP A 697 7.67 17.91 2.42
CA ASP A 697 6.85 17.39 3.50
C ASP A 697 7.16 18.11 4.83
N SER A 698 6.27 17.91 5.80
CA SER A 698 6.43 18.46 7.15
C SER A 698 7.76 18.06 7.78
N LYS A 699 8.19 16.81 7.56
CA LYS A 699 9.44 16.28 8.12
C LYS A 699 10.65 17.02 7.58
N LYS A 700 10.75 17.24 6.28
CA LYS A 700 11.82 18.00 5.63
C LYS A 700 11.81 19.45 6.09
N HIS A 701 10.65 20.10 6.20
CA HIS A 701 10.55 21.46 6.75
C HIS A 701 11.02 21.54 8.21
N LEU A 702 10.57 20.64 9.07
CA LEU A 702 10.99 20.56 10.47
C LEU A 702 12.48 20.26 10.61
N ALA A 703 12.99 19.40 9.76
CA ALA A 703 14.39 19.02 9.76
C ALA A 703 15.27 20.19 9.29
N VAL A 704 14.82 20.98 8.31
CA VAL A 704 15.44 22.25 7.90
C VAL A 704 15.36 23.32 9.00
N GLN A 705 14.26 23.41 9.74
CA GLN A 705 14.15 24.29 10.91
C GLN A 705 15.08 23.88 12.05
N SER A 706 15.18 22.58 12.31
CA SER A 706 16.10 22.04 13.32
C SER A 706 17.54 22.35 12.92
N ALA A 707 17.88 22.11 11.66
CA ALA A 707 19.15 22.49 11.03
C ALA A 707 19.46 24.00 11.10
N ALA A 708 18.46 24.88 11.00
CA ALA A 708 18.70 26.31 11.15
C ALA A 708 19.00 26.74 12.61
N THR A 709 18.70 25.88 13.59
CA THR A 709 18.88 26.15 15.03
C THR A 709 20.00 25.33 15.69
N GLY A 710 20.59 24.37 14.96
CA GLY A 710 21.63 23.43 15.43
C GLY A 710 22.39 22.79 14.25
N ILE A 711 23.42 21.99 14.50
CA ILE A 711 24.30 21.45 13.43
C ILE A 711 23.54 20.39 12.62
N CYS A 712 23.56 20.48 11.29
CA CYS A 712 22.88 19.55 10.37
C CYS A 712 23.34 18.09 10.41
N GLU A 713 24.45 17.80 11.08
CA GLU A 713 24.99 16.43 11.14
C GLU A 713 24.17 15.50 12.04
N ASP A 714 23.41 16.05 13.00
CA ASP A 714 22.55 15.26 13.91
C ASP A 714 21.10 15.15 13.43
N VAL A 715 20.76 15.75 12.28
CA VAL A 715 19.41 15.75 11.72
C VAL A 715 19.35 14.72 10.59
N ASP A 716 18.70 13.59 10.84
CA ASP A 716 18.48 12.53 9.85
C ASP A 716 17.23 12.80 9.00
N TRP A 717 17.36 12.64 7.68
CA TRP A 717 16.23 12.63 6.75
C TRP A 717 16.31 11.40 5.86
N HIS A 718 15.43 10.43 6.10
CA HIS A 718 15.41 9.14 5.40
C HIS A 718 16.74 8.36 5.45
N GLY A 719 17.44 8.39 6.59
CA GLY A 719 18.69 7.64 6.78
C GLY A 719 19.94 8.34 6.24
N GLN A 720 19.85 9.61 5.85
CA GLN A 720 20.98 10.45 5.46
C GLN A 720 21.02 11.75 6.27
N PRO A 721 22.23 12.27 6.61
CA PRO A 721 22.37 13.56 7.27
C PRO A 721 21.77 14.70 6.45
N MET A 722 21.19 15.70 7.12
CA MET A 722 20.54 16.84 6.46
C MET A 722 21.47 17.62 5.52
N SER A 723 22.77 17.69 5.85
CA SER A 723 23.78 18.32 5.00
C SER A 723 23.90 17.67 3.62
N VAL A 724 23.67 16.35 3.52
CA VAL A 724 23.65 15.60 2.27
C VAL A 724 22.30 15.78 1.58
N ALA A 725 21.22 15.68 2.36
CA ALA A 725 19.85 15.82 1.87
C ALA A 725 19.55 17.15 1.17
N LEU A 726 20.18 18.25 1.60
CA LEU A 726 19.99 19.59 1.04
C LEU A 726 21.01 19.95 -0.04
N GLN A 727 21.97 19.08 -0.35
CA GLN A 727 23.08 19.41 -1.24
C GLN A 727 22.57 19.78 -2.64
N HIS A 728 21.73 18.92 -3.22
CA HIS A 728 21.21 19.10 -4.57
C HIS A 728 20.42 20.41 -4.68
N GLU A 729 19.52 20.63 -3.74
CA GLU A 729 18.67 21.81 -3.64
C GLU A 729 19.48 23.07 -3.41
N SER A 730 20.46 23.03 -2.50
CA SER A 730 21.30 24.19 -2.22
C SER A 730 22.13 24.58 -3.45
N SER A 731 22.67 23.60 -4.19
CA SER A 731 23.49 23.85 -5.37
C SER A 731 22.75 24.53 -6.53
N LYS A 732 21.43 24.31 -6.64
CA LYS A 732 20.59 24.84 -7.72
C LYS A 732 19.82 26.09 -7.30
N CYS A 733 19.41 26.15 -6.03
CA CYS A 733 18.50 27.15 -5.51
C CYS A 733 19.17 28.23 -4.66
N CYS A 734 20.46 28.13 -4.32
CA CYS A 734 21.17 29.12 -3.52
C CYS A 734 22.24 29.85 -4.33
N ALA A 735 22.23 31.18 -4.30
CA ALA A 735 23.22 31.98 -5.00
C ALA A 735 24.63 31.86 -4.38
N SER A 736 24.73 31.51 -3.10
CA SER A 736 25.99 31.45 -2.35
C SER A 736 26.49 30.06 -2.01
N TYR A 737 25.95 29.02 -2.66
CA TYR A 737 26.47 27.65 -2.56
C TYR A 737 28.01 27.64 -2.70
N PRO A 738 28.77 26.96 -1.81
CA PRO A 738 28.34 25.93 -0.86
C PRO A 738 27.72 26.42 0.46
N ALA A 739 27.62 27.73 0.69
CA ALA A 739 26.91 28.23 1.87
C ALA A 739 25.43 27.82 1.79
N SER A 740 24.95 27.22 2.87
CA SER A 740 23.58 26.69 3.01
C SER A 740 23.05 26.98 4.40
N VAL A 741 21.81 26.57 4.69
CA VAL A 741 21.26 26.63 6.04
C VAL A 741 22.08 25.82 7.05
N CYS A 742 22.77 24.77 6.58
CA CYS A 742 23.59 23.87 7.40
C CYS A 742 24.97 24.40 7.73
N ASP A 743 25.55 25.18 6.83
CA ASP A 743 26.81 25.88 7.05
C ASP A 743 26.74 27.23 6.34
N PRO A 744 26.18 28.26 7.01
CA PRO A 744 26.02 29.59 6.42
C PRO A 744 27.37 30.29 6.21
N THR A 745 28.45 29.74 6.76
CA THR A 745 29.81 30.27 6.65
C THR A 745 30.68 29.53 5.64
N ALA A 746 30.19 28.44 5.05
CA ALA A 746 30.93 27.66 4.07
C ALA A 746 31.37 28.55 2.91
N LYS A 747 32.61 28.35 2.47
CA LYS A 747 33.20 29.06 1.33
C LYS A 747 33.55 28.06 0.24
N LYS A 748 33.42 28.50 -1.00
CA LYS A 748 33.93 27.74 -2.15
C LYS A 748 35.46 27.69 -2.03
N MET A 749 35.99 26.54 -1.65
CA MET A 749 37.44 26.28 -1.59
C MET A 749 37.93 25.74 -2.94
N THR A 750 39.17 26.08 -3.31
CA THR A 750 39.85 25.55 -4.50
C THR A 750 40.99 24.59 -4.09
N PRO A 751 41.37 23.63 -4.94
CA PRO A 751 42.49 22.72 -4.65
C PRO A 751 43.88 23.40 -4.80
N CYS A 752 43.91 24.66 -5.25
CA CYS A 752 45.14 25.36 -5.57
C CYS A 752 45.81 25.96 -4.33
N LYS A 753 47.12 26.24 -4.45
CA LYS A 753 47.89 26.89 -3.39
C LYS A 753 47.26 28.21 -2.95
N ASP A 754 46.89 29.03 -3.93
CA ASP A 754 46.23 30.31 -3.79
C ASP A 754 45.02 30.37 -4.75
N GLU A 755 43.94 31.06 -4.35
CA GLU A 755 42.74 31.20 -5.18
C GLU A 755 43.04 31.87 -6.54
N ALA A 756 44.04 32.75 -6.59
CA ALA A 756 44.48 33.41 -7.82
C ALA A 756 45.11 32.44 -8.83
N ASP A 757 45.55 31.26 -8.39
CA ASP A 757 46.10 30.22 -9.26
C ASP A 757 45.01 29.33 -9.87
N PHE A 758 43.75 29.47 -9.40
CA PHE A 758 42.63 28.70 -9.91
C PHE A 758 42.22 29.17 -11.30
N MET A 759 42.13 28.23 -12.24
CA MET A 759 41.76 28.44 -13.63
C MET A 759 40.32 27.94 -13.88
N PRO A 760 39.28 28.74 -13.57
CA PRO A 760 37.89 28.28 -13.53
C PRO A 760 37.36 27.74 -14.87
N SER A 761 37.90 28.24 -15.98
CA SER A 761 37.47 27.86 -17.34
C SER A 761 38.23 26.67 -17.92
N ASN A 762 39.25 26.14 -17.25
CA ASN A 762 39.96 24.97 -17.74
C ASN A 762 39.06 23.74 -17.70
N VAL A 763 39.24 22.86 -18.67
CA VAL A 763 38.49 21.61 -18.78
C VAL A 763 39.12 20.55 -17.88
N VAL A 764 38.33 19.97 -16.97
CA VAL A 764 38.74 18.87 -16.09
C VAL A 764 38.43 17.54 -16.74
N HIS A 765 37.16 17.39 -17.14
CA HIS A 765 36.65 16.18 -17.76
C HIS A 765 35.91 16.53 -19.05
N GLU A 766 36.16 15.74 -20.07
CA GLU A 766 35.29 15.66 -21.24
C GLU A 766 34.72 14.25 -21.25
N TYR A 767 33.43 14.13 -21.44
CA TYR A 767 32.79 12.82 -21.51
C TYR A 767 31.63 12.85 -22.48
N CYS A 768 31.38 11.68 -23.06
CA CYS A 768 30.18 11.44 -23.82
C CYS A 768 29.07 10.98 -22.89
N ASP A 769 28.02 11.78 -22.77
CA ASP A 769 26.82 11.38 -22.06
C ASP A 769 25.88 10.66 -23.02
N LEU A 770 25.71 9.36 -22.80
CA LEU A 770 24.75 8.53 -23.54
C LEU A 770 23.39 8.46 -22.83
N HIS A 771 23.27 9.10 -21.66
CA HIS A 771 22.04 9.28 -20.89
C HIS A 771 21.25 7.97 -20.63
N GLY A 772 21.96 6.84 -20.52
CA GLY A 772 21.38 5.53 -20.22
C GLY A 772 20.98 4.68 -21.43
N SER A 773 21.17 5.17 -22.66
CA SER A 773 21.07 4.30 -23.86
C SER A 773 22.22 3.31 -23.88
N SER A 774 21.91 2.01 -23.88
CA SER A 774 22.89 1.02 -24.30
C SER A 774 23.01 1.08 -25.82
N VAL A 775 24.05 1.74 -26.29
CA VAL A 775 24.45 1.63 -27.70
C VAL A 775 25.03 0.23 -27.87
N ASP A 776 24.54 -0.54 -28.84
CA ASP A 776 25.10 -1.86 -29.09
C ASP A 776 26.59 -1.73 -29.45
N SER A 777 27.36 -2.76 -29.12
CA SER A 777 28.81 -2.70 -29.25
C SER A 777 29.27 -2.40 -30.68
N ASP A 778 28.50 -2.80 -31.69
CA ASP A 778 28.87 -2.62 -33.09
C ASP A 778 28.65 -1.17 -33.51
N THR A 779 27.52 -0.56 -33.16
CA THR A 779 27.25 0.88 -33.37
C THR A 779 28.24 1.75 -32.62
N CYS A 780 28.53 1.40 -31.36
CA CYS A 780 29.52 2.09 -30.53
C CYS A 780 30.90 2.12 -31.21
N THR A 781 31.37 0.95 -31.68
CA THR A 781 32.68 0.82 -32.32
C THR A 781 32.70 1.49 -33.70
N ALA A 782 31.59 1.43 -34.46
CA ALA A 782 31.47 2.01 -35.80
C ALA A 782 31.60 3.53 -35.83
N HIS A 783 31.21 4.20 -34.74
CA HIS A 783 31.35 5.64 -34.57
C HIS A 783 32.60 6.05 -33.83
N GLY A 784 33.48 5.09 -33.52
CA GLY A 784 34.72 5.42 -32.87
C GLY A 784 34.57 5.63 -31.36
N CYS A 785 33.94 4.68 -30.69
CA CYS A 785 33.84 4.72 -29.24
C CYS A 785 34.16 3.33 -28.68
N ARG A 786 34.64 3.29 -27.45
CA ARG A 786 35.02 2.06 -26.76
C ARG A 786 33.81 1.50 -26.02
N SER A 787 33.32 0.34 -26.46
CA SER A 787 32.27 -0.41 -25.77
C SER A 787 32.85 -1.14 -24.56
N HIS A 788 32.43 -0.78 -23.34
CA HIS A 788 32.79 -1.48 -22.10
C HIS A 788 31.53 -1.73 -21.26
N ASN A 789 31.24 -3.01 -20.96
CA ASN A 789 30.10 -3.43 -20.13
C ASN A 789 28.73 -2.89 -20.59
N GLY A 790 28.53 -2.67 -21.90
CA GLY A 790 27.29 -2.11 -22.44
C GLY A 790 27.21 -0.58 -22.40
N HIS A 791 28.30 0.11 -22.03
CA HIS A 791 28.44 1.56 -22.13
C HIS A 791 29.44 1.94 -23.21
N CYS A 792 29.17 3.03 -23.91
CA CYS A 792 29.98 3.51 -25.03
C CYS A 792 30.82 4.73 -24.63
N HIS A 793 32.14 4.54 -24.51
CA HIS A 793 33.06 5.59 -24.10
C HIS A 793 33.70 6.23 -25.33
N CYS A 794 33.26 7.44 -25.67
CA CYS A 794 33.82 8.18 -26.79
C CYS A 794 34.92 9.13 -26.29
N ASP A 795 36.05 9.16 -27.00
CA ASP A 795 37.18 10.04 -26.68
C ASP A 795 37.11 11.38 -27.46
N SER A 796 36.08 11.58 -28.29
CA SER A 796 35.90 12.79 -29.08
C SER A 796 34.43 13.21 -29.20
N GLN A 797 34.21 14.52 -29.36
CA GLN A 797 32.88 15.09 -29.62
C GLN A 797 32.22 14.50 -30.88
N PRO A 798 32.89 14.42 -32.06
CA PRO A 798 32.29 13.81 -33.25
C PRO A 798 31.88 12.34 -33.05
N SER A 799 32.69 11.56 -32.34
CA SER A 799 32.38 10.15 -32.05
C SER A 799 31.17 10.04 -31.13
N CYS A 800 31.11 10.90 -30.11
CA CYS A 800 29.98 10.99 -29.19
C CYS A 800 28.66 11.35 -29.89
N GLU A 801 28.67 12.40 -30.69
CA GLU A 801 27.51 12.78 -31.50
C GLU A 801 27.15 11.70 -32.53
N GLY A 802 28.14 10.96 -33.03
CA GLY A 802 27.98 9.83 -33.93
C GLY A 802 27.18 8.68 -33.33
N VAL A 803 27.42 8.34 -32.07
CA VAL A 803 26.62 7.33 -31.33
C VAL A 803 25.31 7.88 -30.77
N GLY A 804 24.96 9.12 -31.10
CA GLY A 804 23.76 9.81 -30.60
C GLY A 804 23.87 10.34 -29.16
N GLY A 805 25.07 10.36 -28.59
CA GLY A 805 25.34 10.97 -27.28
C GLY A 805 25.58 12.48 -27.35
N THR A 806 25.55 13.14 -26.19
CA THR A 806 25.88 14.56 -26.06
C THR A 806 27.28 14.73 -25.48
N TRP A 807 28.15 15.46 -26.18
CA TRP A 807 29.47 15.79 -25.64
C TRP A 807 29.35 16.82 -24.50
N LYS A 808 29.80 16.44 -23.31
CA LYS A 808 29.79 17.29 -22.13
C LYS A 808 31.21 17.64 -21.74
N VAL A 809 31.41 18.91 -21.42
CA VAL A 809 32.67 19.46 -20.93
C VAL A 809 32.44 19.93 -19.50
N SER A 810 33.13 19.33 -18.54
CA SER A 810 33.18 19.80 -17.15
C SER A 810 34.36 20.77 -16.98
N THR A 811 34.06 22.04 -16.69
CA THR A 811 35.10 23.03 -16.36
C THR A 811 35.45 22.95 -14.89
N CYS A 812 36.61 23.47 -14.51
CA CYS A 812 37.06 23.54 -13.12
C CYS A 812 36.03 24.20 -12.20
N ASP A 813 35.38 25.27 -12.65
CA ASP A 813 34.38 25.97 -11.84
C ASP A 813 33.11 25.14 -11.61
N MET A 814 32.68 24.37 -12.62
CA MET A 814 31.55 23.43 -12.52
C MET A 814 31.89 22.23 -11.64
N GLU A 815 33.08 21.64 -11.84
CA GLU A 815 33.56 20.52 -11.04
C GLU A 815 33.59 20.85 -9.55
N ILE A 816 34.19 21.98 -9.19
CA ILE A 816 34.19 22.46 -7.80
C ILE A 816 32.78 22.85 -7.33
N GLY A 817 31.93 23.36 -8.23
CA GLY A 817 30.52 23.63 -7.92
C GLY A 817 29.70 22.38 -7.60
N HIS A 818 30.14 21.20 -8.06
CA HIS A 818 29.54 19.90 -7.72
C HIS A 818 30.11 19.28 -6.45
N TRP A 819 31.16 19.85 -5.86
CA TRP A 819 31.70 19.34 -4.61
C TRP A 819 30.70 19.54 -3.47
N GLU A 820 30.57 18.50 -2.65
CA GLU A 820 29.71 18.53 -1.47
C GLU A 820 30.27 19.50 -0.42
N PRO A 821 29.40 20.08 0.45
CA PRO A 821 29.85 20.96 1.52
C PRO A 821 30.93 20.33 2.40
N ALA A 822 30.85 19.02 2.65
CA ALA A 822 31.86 18.28 3.42
C ALA A 822 33.25 18.32 2.76
N LYS A 823 33.36 18.29 1.42
CA LYS A 823 34.63 18.45 0.72
C LYS A 823 35.18 19.86 0.87
N HIS A 824 34.33 20.88 0.74
CA HIS A 824 34.76 22.27 0.97
C HIS A 824 35.23 22.50 2.41
N LYS A 825 34.53 21.92 3.39
CA LYS A 825 34.95 21.95 4.80
C LYS A 825 36.27 21.22 5.01
N ALA A 826 36.44 20.03 4.44
CA ALA A 826 37.70 19.28 4.52
C ALA A 826 38.89 20.04 3.89
N LEU A 827 38.66 20.75 2.78
CA LEU A 827 39.65 21.65 2.17
C LEU A 827 39.98 22.82 3.08
N GLN A 828 38.98 23.42 3.72
CA GLN A 828 39.20 24.50 4.67
C GLN A 828 40.04 24.02 5.88
N GLU A 829 39.69 22.87 6.45
CA GLU A 829 40.46 22.25 7.54
C GLU A 829 41.89 21.89 7.09
N ALA A 830 42.08 21.45 5.84
CA ALA A 830 43.39 21.18 5.27
C ALA A 830 44.22 22.46 5.08
N ASP A 831 43.61 23.56 4.65
CA ASP A 831 44.28 24.87 4.53
C ASP A 831 44.71 25.40 5.90
N GLU A 832 43.82 25.30 6.89
CA GLU A 832 44.05 25.75 8.26
C GLU A 832 45.11 24.89 8.98
N SER A 833 45.11 23.58 8.76
CA SER A 833 46.09 22.65 9.34
C SER A 833 47.41 22.58 8.56
N GLY A 834 47.42 23.04 7.31
CA GLY A 834 48.57 22.95 6.40
C GLY A 834 48.89 21.53 5.93
N THR A 835 47.96 20.57 6.08
CA THR A 835 48.13 19.18 5.63
C THR A 835 46.80 18.59 5.15
N CYS A 836 46.82 17.73 4.13
CA CYS A 836 45.63 17.02 3.63
C CYS A 836 45.45 15.61 4.20
N GLY A 837 46.04 15.29 5.36
CA GLY A 837 45.94 13.96 5.99
C GLY A 837 44.55 13.64 6.60
N VAL A 838 43.49 14.30 6.15
CA VAL A 838 42.12 14.10 6.60
C VAL A 838 41.47 13.03 5.73
N ASN A 839 40.93 11.98 6.35
CA ASN A 839 40.09 11.01 5.65
C ASN A 839 38.79 11.71 5.23
N ALA A 840 38.64 12.01 3.93
CA ALA A 840 37.38 12.48 3.39
C ALA A 840 36.42 11.29 3.23
N MET A 841 35.12 11.58 3.13
CA MET A 841 34.05 10.59 2.99
C MET A 841 34.21 9.65 1.78
N TYR A 842 35.07 10.02 0.81
CA TYR A 842 35.32 9.28 -0.44
C TYR A 842 36.79 8.84 -0.63
N GLY A 843 37.60 8.82 0.44
CA GLY A 843 39.01 8.40 0.39
C GLY A 843 39.99 9.49 0.83
N ASP A 844 41.26 9.31 0.45
CA ASP A 844 42.33 10.26 0.77
C ASP A 844 42.11 11.57 0.01
N LEU A 845 41.86 12.66 0.77
CA LEU A 845 41.61 13.99 0.24
C LEU A 845 42.72 14.45 -0.71
N ALA A 846 43.97 14.03 -0.46
CA ALA A 846 45.10 14.35 -1.32
C ALA A 846 44.90 13.85 -2.76
N ASN A 847 44.42 12.61 -2.95
CA ASN A 847 44.23 12.06 -4.31
C ASN A 847 43.15 12.81 -5.10
N VAL A 848 42.08 13.26 -4.43
CA VAL A 848 41.00 14.05 -5.06
C VAL A 848 41.49 15.43 -5.47
N ILE A 849 42.28 16.07 -4.60
CA ILE A 849 42.89 17.38 -4.85
C ILE A 849 43.89 17.30 -5.98
N ASP A 850 44.77 16.30 -5.97
CA ASP A 850 45.88 16.19 -6.92
C ASP A 850 45.37 16.10 -8.36
N TYR A 851 44.40 15.23 -8.62
CA TYR A 851 43.83 15.09 -9.95
C TYR A 851 43.25 16.42 -10.45
N THR A 852 42.41 17.06 -9.65
CA THR A 852 41.76 18.32 -10.03
C THR A 852 42.78 19.45 -10.18
N ALA A 853 43.77 19.51 -9.29
CA ALA A 853 44.80 20.54 -9.29
C ALA A 853 45.67 20.50 -10.55
N THR A 854 45.96 19.31 -11.09
CA THR A 854 46.75 19.16 -12.34
C THR A 854 46.11 19.91 -13.53
N LYS A 855 44.78 20.06 -13.53
CA LYS A 855 44.02 20.74 -14.60
C LYS A 855 43.64 22.17 -14.23
N CYS A 856 43.38 22.40 -12.95
CA CYS A 856 42.76 23.63 -12.48
C CYS A 856 43.71 24.63 -11.83
N CYS A 857 44.96 24.27 -11.52
CA CYS A 857 45.88 25.13 -10.79
C CYS A 857 47.09 25.52 -11.63
N ALA A 858 47.27 26.82 -11.85
CA ALA A 858 48.45 27.36 -12.54
C ALA A 858 49.75 27.11 -11.76
N SER A 859 49.62 26.90 -10.44
CA SER A 859 50.72 26.63 -9.52
C SER A 859 51.11 25.16 -9.40
N PHE A 860 50.40 24.22 -10.05
CA PHE A 860 50.67 22.79 -9.93
C PHE A 860 52.14 22.48 -10.25
N PRO A 861 52.86 21.67 -9.43
CA PRO A 861 52.37 20.76 -8.39
C PRO A 861 52.13 21.38 -7.01
N ALA A 862 52.31 22.69 -6.83
CA ALA A 862 51.91 23.35 -5.59
C ALA A 862 50.38 23.38 -5.48
N THR A 863 49.86 22.67 -4.50
CA THR A 863 48.43 22.59 -4.19
C THR A 863 48.15 23.22 -2.83
N LEU A 864 46.88 23.24 -2.42
CA LEU A 864 46.48 23.61 -1.07
C LEU A 864 47.17 22.74 0.01
N CYS A 865 47.36 21.44 -0.30
CA CYS A 865 47.97 20.46 0.60
C CYS A 865 49.48 20.62 0.77
N ASP A 866 50.15 21.08 -0.28
CA ASP A 866 51.59 21.32 -0.28
C ASP A 866 51.94 22.55 -1.09
N LYS A 867 51.84 23.70 -0.42
CA LYS A 867 52.14 25.02 -0.99
C LYS A 867 53.62 25.19 -1.37
N THR A 868 54.48 24.23 -1.01
CA THR A 868 55.94 24.26 -1.22
C THR A 868 56.42 23.35 -2.34
N ALA A 869 55.57 22.45 -2.84
CA ALA A 869 55.93 21.56 -3.93
C ALA A 869 56.32 22.38 -5.18
N ARG A 870 57.44 22.02 -5.79
CA ARG A 870 57.95 22.65 -7.01
C ARG A 870 57.86 21.67 -8.16
N HIS A 871 57.62 22.19 -9.36
CA HIS A 871 57.73 21.38 -10.57
C HIS A 871 59.19 20.95 -10.71
N MET A 872 59.43 19.65 -10.61
CA MET A 872 60.77 19.04 -10.69
C MET A 872 60.89 18.28 -11.99
N THR A 873 62.06 18.38 -12.65
CA THR A 873 62.42 17.56 -13.80
C THR A 873 63.39 16.45 -13.38
N PRO A 874 63.55 15.36 -14.14
CA PRO A 874 64.52 14.32 -13.80
C PRO A 874 65.99 14.76 -14.00
N CYS A 875 66.20 15.92 -14.62
CA CYS A 875 67.52 16.42 -15.02
C CYS A 875 68.17 17.22 -13.90
N LYS A 876 69.51 17.23 -13.91
CA LYS A 876 70.29 18.06 -12.97
C LYS A 876 69.94 19.54 -13.08
N ASP A 877 69.87 20.03 -14.30
CA ASP A 877 69.63 21.43 -14.63
C ASP A 877 68.40 21.53 -15.53
N GLU A 878 67.55 22.52 -15.29
CA GLU A 878 66.31 22.73 -16.08
C GLU A 878 66.61 22.97 -17.58
N GLY A 879 67.78 23.58 -17.90
CA GLY A 879 68.22 23.76 -19.29
C GLY A 879 68.59 22.47 -20.03
N ASP A 880 68.84 21.39 -19.30
CA ASP A 880 69.14 20.07 -19.85
C ASP A 880 67.89 19.25 -20.14
N TYR A 881 66.74 19.69 -19.62
CA TYR A 881 65.45 19.06 -19.87
C TYR A 881 64.95 19.32 -21.28
N THR A 882 64.45 18.27 -21.94
CA THR A 882 63.90 18.32 -23.30
C THR A 882 62.40 18.02 -23.29
N PRO A 883 61.54 19.00 -22.95
CA PRO A 883 60.11 18.76 -22.71
C PRO A 883 59.37 18.13 -23.89
N GLU A 884 59.73 18.53 -25.11
CA GLU A 884 59.08 18.05 -26.35
C GLU A 884 59.64 16.71 -26.86
N LYS A 885 60.70 16.17 -26.24
CA LYS A 885 61.27 14.90 -26.68
C LYS A 885 60.29 13.78 -26.37
N GLU A 886 60.04 12.92 -27.35
CA GLU A 886 59.22 11.73 -27.18
C GLU A 886 59.97 10.76 -26.26
N MET A 887 59.40 10.47 -25.10
CA MET A 887 59.97 9.54 -24.12
C MET A 887 59.67 8.10 -24.54
N TYR A 888 58.43 7.89 -25.00
CA TYR A 888 58.01 6.71 -25.74
C TYR A 888 56.87 7.13 -26.67
N ALA A 889 56.71 6.40 -27.76
CA ALA A 889 55.61 6.58 -28.67
C ALA A 889 55.10 5.21 -29.12
N TRP A 890 53.83 5.16 -29.49
CA TRP A 890 53.22 3.96 -30.00
C TRP A 890 52.19 4.30 -31.07
N CYS A 891 51.95 3.32 -31.93
CA CYS A 891 50.82 3.34 -32.84
C CYS A 891 49.60 2.79 -32.14
N ASP A 892 48.59 3.63 -32.02
CA ASP A 892 47.30 3.24 -31.50
C ASP A 892 46.40 2.80 -32.66
N PHE A 893 46.09 1.51 -32.68
CA PHE A 893 45.15 0.89 -33.62
C PHE A 893 43.77 0.69 -33.00
N TYR A 894 43.58 1.15 -31.76
CA TYR A 894 42.32 1.10 -31.03
C TYR A 894 41.60 2.46 -31.01
N SER A 895 42.20 3.46 -31.66
CA SER A 895 41.59 4.77 -31.91
C SER A 895 40.77 4.77 -33.19
N ASP A 896 39.76 5.63 -33.23
CA ASP A 896 38.66 5.60 -34.18
C ASP A 896 39.08 5.60 -35.65
N GLY A 897 38.70 4.53 -36.35
CA GLY A 897 38.99 4.36 -37.78
C GLY A 897 40.33 3.70 -38.08
N ALA A 898 41.17 3.45 -37.07
CA ALA A 898 42.32 2.57 -37.22
C ALA A 898 41.85 1.11 -37.18
N VAL A 899 42.11 0.36 -38.25
CA VAL A 899 41.93 -1.10 -38.26
C VAL A 899 43.30 -1.69 -38.06
N MET A 900 43.44 -2.59 -37.09
CA MET A 900 44.69 -3.32 -36.91
C MET A 900 45.08 -4.00 -38.23
N PRO A 901 46.18 -3.60 -38.87
CA PRO A 901 46.56 -4.11 -40.17
C PRO A 901 46.89 -5.60 -40.02
N GLU A 902 46.62 -6.37 -41.07
CA GLU A 902 47.20 -7.71 -41.17
C GLU A 902 48.73 -7.59 -41.06
N GLU A 903 49.37 -8.60 -40.46
CA GLU A 903 50.83 -8.67 -40.30
C GLU A 903 51.58 -8.32 -41.60
N THR A 904 51.04 -8.80 -42.74
CA THR A 904 51.60 -8.53 -44.07
C THR A 904 51.53 -7.06 -44.49
N VAL A 905 50.50 -6.32 -44.06
CA VAL A 905 50.32 -4.88 -44.33
C VAL A 905 51.23 -4.06 -43.40
N CYS A 906 51.32 -4.43 -42.13
CA CYS A 906 52.25 -3.79 -41.19
C CYS A 906 53.70 -3.93 -41.65
N ASN A 907 54.13 -5.16 -41.94
CA ASN A 907 55.51 -5.47 -42.36
C ASN A 907 55.86 -4.95 -43.76
N ALA A 908 54.86 -4.57 -44.58
CA ALA A 908 55.11 -3.97 -45.89
C ALA A 908 55.49 -2.48 -45.80
N GLN A 909 55.21 -1.81 -44.68
CA GLN A 909 55.55 -0.42 -44.47
C GLN A 909 56.98 -0.30 -43.89
N GLU A 910 57.83 0.47 -44.56
CA GLU A 910 59.19 0.75 -44.08
C GLU A 910 59.11 1.41 -42.70
N GLY A 911 59.83 0.87 -41.71
CA GLY A 911 59.81 1.36 -40.33
C GLY A 911 58.68 0.81 -39.46
N CYS A 912 57.87 -0.14 -39.95
CA CYS A 912 56.86 -0.85 -39.16
C CYS A 912 57.12 -2.37 -39.13
N TYR A 913 56.74 -3.00 -38.02
CA TYR A 913 56.83 -4.44 -37.80
C TYR A 913 55.66 -4.93 -36.95
N GLY A 914 55.02 -6.00 -37.37
CA GLY A 914 53.81 -6.54 -36.75
C GLY A 914 53.88 -8.04 -36.53
N GLY A 915 52.99 -8.51 -35.65
CA GLY A 915 52.74 -9.92 -35.38
C GLY A 915 51.25 -10.17 -35.19
N GLN A 916 50.86 -11.38 -34.76
CA GLN A 916 49.46 -11.68 -34.48
C GLN A 916 48.89 -10.74 -33.39
N GLY A 917 48.11 -9.75 -33.82
CA GLY A 917 47.40 -8.82 -32.94
C GLY A 917 48.18 -7.58 -32.50
N TRP A 918 49.26 -7.20 -33.19
CA TRP A 918 49.95 -5.91 -32.95
C TRP A 918 50.74 -5.45 -34.18
N CYS A 919 50.95 -4.13 -34.28
CA CYS A 919 51.82 -3.50 -35.26
C CYS A 919 52.58 -2.37 -34.53
N HIS A 920 53.89 -2.32 -34.65
CA HIS A 920 54.74 -1.27 -34.07
C HIS A 920 55.39 -0.50 -35.21
N CYS A 921 55.42 0.83 -35.11
CA CYS A 921 56.14 1.66 -36.06
C CYS A 921 57.10 2.59 -35.32
N GLU A 922 58.25 2.87 -35.93
CA GLU A 922 59.33 3.67 -35.33
C GLU A 922 59.07 5.17 -35.37
N ASP A 923 58.20 5.61 -36.28
CA ASP A 923 57.90 7.02 -36.48
C ASP A 923 56.44 7.25 -36.87
N ARG A 924 56.02 8.50 -36.70
CA ARG A 924 54.68 8.98 -37.00
C ARG A 924 54.24 8.72 -38.44
N ALA A 925 55.11 8.94 -39.43
CA ALA A 925 54.73 8.82 -40.83
C ALA A 925 54.45 7.35 -41.19
N SER A 926 55.29 6.44 -40.68
CA SER A 926 55.14 5.00 -40.84
C SER A 926 53.88 4.50 -40.12
N CYS A 927 53.60 5.03 -38.92
CA CYS A 927 52.38 4.75 -38.16
C CYS A 927 51.09 5.15 -38.88
N GLU A 928 51.05 6.38 -39.39
CA GLU A 928 49.90 6.90 -40.12
C GLU A 928 49.73 6.16 -41.46
N ALA A 929 50.81 5.68 -42.08
CA ALA A 929 50.78 4.93 -43.33
C ALA A 929 50.16 3.53 -43.20
N VAL A 930 50.28 2.88 -42.04
CA VAL A 930 49.58 1.62 -41.72
C VAL A 930 48.16 1.85 -41.17
N GLY A 931 47.70 3.11 -41.17
CA GLY A 931 46.35 3.49 -40.75
C GLY A 931 46.16 3.61 -39.24
N ALA A 932 47.23 3.69 -38.44
CA ALA A 932 47.16 3.96 -37.00
C ALA A 932 47.31 5.44 -36.66
N PHE A 933 46.95 5.81 -35.43
CA PHE A 933 47.25 7.11 -34.85
C PHE A 933 48.54 7.07 -34.05
N TRP A 934 49.46 8.00 -34.35
CA TRP A 934 50.69 8.18 -33.58
C TRP A 934 50.39 8.85 -32.24
N ASN A 935 50.57 8.11 -31.15
CA ASN A 935 50.52 8.64 -29.81
C ASN A 935 51.93 8.75 -29.25
N ALA A 936 52.37 9.99 -29.03
CA ALA A 936 53.65 10.28 -28.40
C ALA A 936 53.44 10.69 -26.95
N HIS A 937 54.14 10.03 -26.04
CA HIS A 937 54.28 10.49 -24.67
C HIS A 937 55.56 11.32 -24.55
N THR A 938 55.41 12.63 -24.63
CA THR A 938 56.54 13.57 -24.46
C THR A 938 57.01 13.61 -23.02
N CYS A 939 58.27 13.99 -22.81
CA CYS A 939 58.81 14.26 -21.48
C CYS A 939 57.94 15.23 -20.65
N ALA A 940 57.45 16.31 -21.25
CA ALA A 940 56.57 17.28 -20.59
C ALA A 940 55.28 16.62 -20.07
N LYS A 941 54.65 15.79 -20.90
CA LYS A 941 53.46 15.03 -20.55
C LYS A 941 53.72 14.08 -19.39
N GLU A 942 54.85 13.37 -19.39
CA GLU A 942 55.23 12.46 -18.30
C GLU A 942 55.38 13.21 -16.99
N VAL A 943 56.22 14.26 -16.97
CA VAL A 943 56.49 15.04 -15.77
C VAL A 943 55.21 15.73 -15.26
N SER A 944 54.31 16.15 -16.15
CA SER A 944 53.02 16.75 -15.76
C SER A 944 52.06 15.77 -15.07
N GLN A 945 52.27 14.46 -15.23
CA GLN A 945 51.46 13.41 -14.59
C GLN A 945 52.01 12.97 -13.23
N TRP A 946 53.19 13.47 -12.84
CA TRP A 946 53.77 13.14 -11.55
C TRP A 946 52.95 13.74 -10.41
N SER A 947 52.73 12.94 -9.36
CA SER A 947 52.03 13.41 -8.16
C SER A 947 52.86 14.46 -7.41
N PRO A 948 52.23 15.32 -6.60
CA PRO A 948 52.95 16.23 -5.71
C PRO A 948 53.95 15.50 -4.78
N GLU A 949 53.63 14.28 -4.34
CA GLU A 949 54.53 13.43 -3.54
C GLU A 949 55.81 13.09 -4.32
N GLN A 950 55.67 12.71 -5.60
CA GLN A 950 56.80 12.42 -6.47
C GLN A 950 57.65 13.68 -6.70
N HIS A 951 57.02 14.82 -7.01
CA HIS A 951 57.73 16.10 -7.13
C HIS A 951 58.47 16.49 -5.84
N LYS A 952 57.84 16.30 -4.67
CA LYS A 952 58.46 16.59 -3.37
C LYS A 952 59.63 15.66 -3.05
N MET A 953 59.50 14.37 -3.40
CA MET A 953 60.60 13.41 -3.28
C MET A 953 61.80 13.87 -4.11
N LEU A 954 61.58 14.31 -5.35
CA LEU A 954 62.65 14.84 -6.20
C LEU A 954 63.21 16.17 -5.72
N GLN A 955 62.37 17.03 -5.16
CA GLN A 955 62.83 18.27 -4.54
C GLN A 955 63.74 17.98 -3.34
N LYS A 956 63.41 17.00 -2.49
CA LYS A 956 64.28 16.55 -1.41
C LYS A 956 65.57 15.94 -1.96
N ALA A 957 65.50 15.19 -3.05
CA ALA A 957 66.68 14.64 -3.70
C ALA A 957 67.61 15.74 -4.21
N ASP A 958 67.04 16.78 -4.83
CA ASP A 958 67.75 17.96 -5.32
C ASP A 958 68.46 18.71 -4.18
N GLU A 959 67.76 18.90 -3.06
CA GLU A 959 68.24 19.56 -1.84
C GLU A 959 69.33 18.75 -1.13
N HIS A 960 69.21 17.42 -1.10
CA HIS A 960 70.20 16.52 -0.51
C HIS A 960 71.37 16.19 -1.46
N GLY A 961 71.20 16.43 -2.76
CA GLY A 961 72.15 16.01 -3.80
C GLY A 961 72.24 14.49 -3.99
N THR A 962 71.22 13.74 -3.58
CA THR A 962 71.16 12.27 -3.69
C THR A 962 69.72 11.76 -3.64
N CYS A 963 69.43 10.68 -4.37
CA CYS A 963 68.15 9.96 -4.30
C CYS A 963 68.16 8.76 -3.35
N LEU A 964 69.28 8.51 -2.67
CA LEU A 964 69.40 7.41 -1.71
C LEU A 964 68.43 7.61 -0.54
N ASP A 965 67.80 6.51 -0.12
CA ASP A 965 66.82 6.44 0.98
C ASP A 965 65.54 7.28 0.80
N LEU A 966 65.28 7.77 -0.42
CA LEU A 966 64.03 8.44 -0.77
C LEU A 966 63.10 7.48 -1.51
N GLU A 967 61.87 7.34 -1.02
CA GLU A 967 60.87 6.44 -1.57
C GLU A 967 59.47 7.06 -1.48
N VAL A 968 58.65 6.85 -2.51
CA VAL A 968 57.23 7.17 -2.53
C VAL A 968 56.47 5.95 -3.02
N ARG A 969 55.50 5.48 -2.22
CA ARG A 969 54.59 4.36 -2.55
C ARG A 969 55.32 3.07 -2.99
N GLY A 970 56.44 2.70 -2.36
CA GLY A 970 57.19 1.49 -2.74
C GLY A 970 58.24 1.70 -3.83
N MET A 971 58.31 2.89 -4.42
CA MET A 971 59.22 3.20 -5.53
C MET A 971 60.32 4.14 -5.05
N ARG A 972 61.58 3.72 -5.19
CA ARG A 972 62.74 4.54 -4.82
C ARG A 972 62.91 5.68 -5.82
N ALA A 973 63.30 6.86 -5.34
CA ALA A 973 63.49 8.05 -6.18
C ALA A 973 64.45 7.79 -7.34
N GLN A 974 65.48 6.98 -7.09
CA GLN A 974 66.47 6.60 -8.08
C GLN A 974 65.86 5.75 -9.21
N ASP A 975 65.08 4.73 -8.88
CA ASP A 975 64.42 3.86 -9.87
C ASP A 975 63.38 4.66 -10.68
N PHE A 976 62.69 5.60 -10.03
CA PHE A 976 61.73 6.49 -10.64
C PHE A 976 62.36 7.47 -11.66
N VAL A 977 63.52 8.05 -11.32
CA VAL A 977 64.17 9.09 -12.13
C VAL A 977 65.06 8.54 -13.23
N ASN A 978 65.70 7.39 -13.03
CA ASN A 978 66.75 6.93 -13.93
C ASN A 978 66.28 6.82 -15.39
N TRP A 979 65.13 6.19 -15.62
CA TRP A 979 64.61 6.03 -16.98
C TRP A 979 64.12 7.34 -17.61
N PRO A 980 63.29 8.17 -16.95
CA PRO A 980 62.95 9.50 -17.47
C PRO A 980 64.18 10.38 -17.70
N ALA A 981 65.22 10.30 -16.85
CA ALA A 981 66.44 11.08 -17.03
C ALA A 981 67.21 10.65 -18.30
N GLN A 982 67.32 9.35 -18.57
CA GLN A 982 67.93 8.81 -19.78
C GLN A 982 67.24 9.33 -21.05
N GLN A 983 65.91 9.38 -21.01
CA GLN A 983 65.13 9.82 -22.16
C GLN A 983 65.09 11.34 -22.30
N CYS A 984 64.92 12.07 -21.20
CA CYS A 984 64.55 13.49 -21.24
C CYS A 984 65.69 14.47 -20.99
N CYS A 985 66.86 14.02 -20.54
CA CYS A 985 67.99 14.89 -20.23
C CYS A 985 69.08 14.84 -21.30
N LYS A 986 69.62 16.01 -21.67
CA LYS A 986 70.75 16.10 -22.62
C LYS A 986 72.07 15.55 -22.07
N SER A 987 72.21 15.51 -20.75
CA SER A 987 73.49 15.32 -20.04
C SER A 987 73.53 14.08 -19.13
N PHE A 988 72.63 13.10 -19.36
CA PHE A 988 72.65 11.84 -18.63
C PHE A 988 74.03 11.12 -18.77
N PRO A 989 74.61 10.50 -17.70
CA PRO A 989 74.02 10.04 -16.43
C PRO A 989 73.80 11.11 -15.36
N THR A 990 74.16 12.35 -15.63
CA THR A 990 73.96 13.44 -14.68
C THR A 990 72.46 13.75 -14.54
N SER A 991 71.87 13.37 -13.41
CA SER A 991 70.44 13.55 -13.11
C SER A 991 70.25 14.36 -11.83
N ILE A 992 68.98 14.61 -11.45
CA ILE A 992 68.63 15.22 -10.16
C ILE A 992 69.15 14.42 -8.95
N CYS A 993 69.28 13.09 -9.10
CA CYS A 993 69.80 12.18 -8.09
C CYS A 993 71.32 12.22 -7.99
N ASP A 994 72.00 12.59 -9.07
CA ASP A 994 73.42 12.31 -9.28
C ASP A 994 74.12 13.42 -10.07
N LYS A 995 74.04 14.63 -9.52
CA LYS A 995 74.46 15.89 -10.17
C LYS A 995 75.94 15.95 -10.56
N ASP A 996 76.78 15.10 -9.97
CA ASP A 996 78.23 15.12 -10.17
C ASP A 996 78.77 13.85 -10.84
N VAL A 997 77.90 12.91 -11.24
CA VAL A 997 78.34 11.67 -11.89
C VAL A 997 78.79 11.99 -13.32
N GLN A 998 80.03 11.59 -13.63
CA GLN A 998 80.58 11.60 -14.97
C GLN A 998 80.39 10.23 -15.62
N ALA A 999 80.13 10.21 -16.93
CA ALA A 999 80.14 8.97 -17.68
C ALA A 999 81.54 8.33 -17.63
N MET A 1000 81.62 7.10 -17.16
CA MET A 1000 82.86 6.34 -17.00
C MET A 1000 82.89 5.15 -17.95
N THR A 1001 83.99 5.00 -18.69
CA THR A 1001 84.25 3.80 -19.51
C THR A 1001 84.66 2.63 -18.62
N PRO A 1002 84.24 1.38 -18.89
CA PRO A 1002 84.66 0.21 -18.10
C PRO A 1002 86.16 -0.10 -18.25
N CYS A 1003 86.83 0.45 -19.27
CA CYS A 1003 88.27 0.27 -19.47
C CYS A 1003 89.10 1.04 -18.42
N LEU A 1004 90.20 0.43 -17.96
CA LEU A 1004 91.20 1.05 -17.06
C LEU A 1004 91.76 2.39 -17.59
N ARG A 1005 91.79 2.58 -18.91
CA ARG A 1005 92.18 3.83 -19.57
C ARG A 1005 91.14 4.17 -20.63
N SER A 1006 90.66 5.41 -20.64
CA SER A 1006 89.63 5.87 -21.59
C SER A 1006 90.04 5.73 -23.06
N GLN A 1007 91.34 5.84 -23.36
CA GLN A 1007 91.87 5.64 -24.72
C GLN A 1007 91.77 4.20 -25.23
N ASP A 1008 91.59 3.23 -24.33
CA ASP A 1008 91.42 1.81 -24.70
C ASP A 1008 89.95 1.51 -25.04
N PHE A 1009 89.04 2.46 -24.83
CA PHE A 1009 87.61 2.35 -25.14
C PHE A 1009 87.34 2.86 -26.57
N ASP A 1010 86.94 1.96 -27.46
CA ASP A 1010 86.58 2.32 -28.84
C ASP A 1010 85.11 2.74 -28.92
N HIS A 1011 84.87 4.05 -28.89
CA HIS A 1011 83.53 4.63 -28.87
C HIS A 1011 82.60 4.01 -29.92
N ASN A 1012 83.05 3.93 -31.18
CA ASN A 1012 82.20 3.59 -32.31
C ASN A 1012 82.16 2.08 -32.61
N LYS A 1013 82.82 1.26 -31.78
CA LYS A 1013 82.78 -0.18 -31.93
C LYS A 1013 81.39 -0.66 -31.60
N THR A 1014 80.85 -1.57 -32.40
CA THR A 1014 79.61 -2.25 -32.07
C THR A 1014 79.86 -3.20 -30.92
N MET A 1015 79.04 -3.03 -29.90
CA MET A 1015 79.11 -3.79 -28.67
C MET A 1015 78.24 -5.04 -28.79
N TRP A 1016 76.99 -4.82 -29.19
CA TRP A 1016 76.08 -5.88 -29.60
C TRP A 1016 75.22 -5.36 -30.74
N ALA A 1017 74.78 -6.30 -31.55
CA ALA A 1017 73.77 -6.06 -32.56
C ALA A 1017 72.73 -7.17 -32.46
N TRP A 1018 71.49 -6.81 -32.75
CA TRP A 1018 70.40 -7.76 -32.76
C TRP A 1018 69.49 -7.51 -33.95
N CYS A 1019 68.71 -8.53 -34.28
CA CYS A 1019 67.82 -8.53 -35.42
C CYS A 1019 66.38 -8.35 -34.95
N GLU A 1020 65.88 -7.12 -35.02
CA GLU A 1020 64.54 -6.74 -34.57
C GLU A 1020 63.48 -7.02 -35.65
N GLY A 1021 62.22 -7.24 -35.26
CA GLY A 1021 61.09 -7.41 -36.20
C GLY A 1021 60.86 -8.84 -36.70
N LEU A 1022 61.53 -9.85 -36.14
CA LEU A 1022 61.30 -11.25 -36.49
C LEU A 1022 60.12 -11.80 -35.69
N TYR A 1023 58.88 -11.61 -36.16
CA TYR A 1023 57.71 -12.29 -35.62
C TYR A 1023 56.86 -12.96 -36.73
N PRO A 1024 56.52 -14.25 -36.60
CA PRO A 1024 57.04 -15.18 -35.59
C PRO A 1024 58.57 -15.33 -35.73
N PRO A 1025 59.31 -15.47 -34.60
CA PRO A 1025 60.75 -15.65 -34.64
C PRO A 1025 61.09 -16.84 -35.54
N PRO A 1026 62.14 -16.75 -36.38
CA PRO A 1026 62.46 -17.80 -37.33
C PRO A 1026 62.82 -19.04 -36.52
N ALA A 1027 62.61 -20.23 -37.10
CA ALA A 1027 63.04 -21.44 -36.42
C ALA A 1027 64.52 -21.34 -36.11
N GLU A 1028 64.96 -21.86 -34.95
CA GLU A 1028 66.36 -21.79 -34.52
C GLU A 1028 67.33 -22.24 -35.64
N ALA A 1029 66.92 -23.26 -36.41
CA ALA A 1029 67.66 -23.76 -37.56
C ALA A 1029 67.85 -22.74 -38.70
N ASP A 1030 66.87 -21.87 -38.95
CA ASP A 1030 66.94 -20.82 -39.97
C ASP A 1030 67.88 -19.70 -39.54
N CYS A 1031 67.90 -19.37 -38.24
CA CYS A 1031 68.83 -18.40 -37.68
C CYS A 1031 70.28 -18.90 -37.73
N HIS A 1032 70.52 -20.15 -37.34
CA HIS A 1032 71.84 -20.79 -37.50
C HIS A 1032 72.27 -20.86 -38.97
N ALA A 1033 71.33 -21.08 -39.90
CA ALA A 1033 71.62 -21.15 -41.33
C ALA A 1033 72.12 -19.82 -41.91
N GLN A 1034 71.74 -18.68 -41.34
CA GLN A 1034 72.24 -17.35 -41.73
C GLN A 1034 73.47 -16.90 -40.93
N GLY A 1035 74.03 -17.77 -40.08
CA GLY A 1035 75.16 -17.44 -39.21
C GLY A 1035 74.79 -16.56 -38.02
N CYS A 1036 73.50 -16.55 -37.64
CA CYS A 1036 73.01 -15.93 -36.41
C CYS A 1036 72.91 -16.98 -35.29
N THR A 1037 72.96 -16.56 -34.03
CA THR A 1037 72.67 -17.42 -32.88
C THR A 1037 71.28 -17.09 -32.37
N GLY A 1038 70.40 -18.07 -32.16
CA GLY A 1038 69.03 -17.81 -31.75
C GLY A 1038 68.52 -18.77 -30.70
N ASN A 1039 67.42 -18.39 -30.05
CA ASN A 1039 66.58 -19.27 -29.24
C ASN A 1039 65.14 -19.23 -29.78
N GLU A 1040 64.20 -19.86 -29.07
CA GLU A 1040 62.78 -19.89 -29.47
C GLU A 1040 62.08 -18.52 -29.50
N HIS A 1041 62.76 -17.44 -29.08
CA HIS A 1041 62.19 -16.09 -29.00
C HIS A 1041 62.94 -15.05 -29.84
N HIS A 1042 64.25 -15.20 -30.08
CA HIS A 1042 65.07 -14.18 -30.75
C HIS A 1042 66.22 -14.77 -31.57
N CYS A 1043 66.68 -14.04 -32.59
CA CYS A 1043 67.89 -14.35 -33.35
C CYS A 1043 68.88 -13.18 -33.34
N HIS A 1044 70.07 -13.45 -32.82
CA HIS A 1044 71.20 -12.55 -32.72
C HIS A 1044 72.10 -12.75 -33.94
N CYS A 1045 72.08 -11.78 -34.84
CA CYS A 1045 72.91 -11.79 -36.04
C CYS A 1045 74.12 -10.89 -35.85
N GLU A 1046 75.32 -11.41 -36.09
CA GLU A 1046 76.55 -10.59 -36.02
C GLU A 1046 76.67 -9.60 -37.18
N THR A 1047 75.90 -9.77 -38.25
CA THR A 1047 75.97 -8.90 -39.45
C THR A 1047 74.60 -8.41 -39.91
N ALA A 1048 74.56 -7.19 -40.44
CA ALA A 1048 73.37 -6.62 -41.04
C ALA A 1048 72.81 -7.49 -42.17
N ALA A 1049 73.69 -8.06 -43.00
CA ALA A 1049 73.29 -8.91 -44.11
C ALA A 1049 72.57 -10.19 -43.65
N ALA A 1050 73.06 -10.83 -42.58
CA ALA A 1050 72.43 -12.01 -42.01
C ALA A 1050 71.05 -11.68 -41.40
N CYS A 1051 70.94 -10.52 -40.74
CA CYS A 1051 69.67 -10.06 -40.19
C CYS A 1051 68.62 -9.75 -41.26
N THR A 1052 69.01 -8.99 -42.29
CA THR A 1052 68.13 -8.72 -43.44
C THR A 1052 67.73 -9.99 -44.18
N ALA A 1053 68.61 -11.01 -44.24
CA ALA A 1053 68.29 -12.31 -44.85
C ALA A 1053 67.23 -13.11 -44.06
N LEU A 1054 67.12 -12.87 -42.75
CA LEU A 1054 66.04 -13.40 -41.91
C LEU A 1054 64.75 -12.55 -41.98
N GLY A 1055 64.77 -11.42 -42.68
CA GLY A 1055 63.65 -10.48 -42.75
C GLY A 1055 63.58 -9.49 -41.58
N GLY A 1056 64.60 -9.43 -40.72
CA GLY A 1056 64.65 -8.48 -39.61
C GLY A 1056 65.49 -7.23 -39.90
N LYS A 1057 65.35 -6.24 -39.02
CA LYS A 1057 66.12 -4.98 -39.03
C LYS A 1057 67.36 -5.12 -38.14
N TYR A 1058 68.52 -4.84 -38.70
CA TYR A 1058 69.76 -4.85 -37.95
C TYR A 1058 69.89 -3.57 -37.14
N ILE A 1059 69.87 -3.71 -35.82
CA ILE A 1059 70.15 -2.61 -34.91
C ILE A 1059 71.49 -2.86 -34.26
N GLU A 1060 72.38 -1.90 -34.45
CA GLU A 1060 73.75 -1.90 -33.97
C GLU A 1060 73.87 -0.89 -32.83
N TYR A 1061 74.20 -1.37 -31.63
CA TYR A 1061 74.50 -0.51 -30.49
C TYR A 1061 76.01 -0.32 -30.39
N GLN A 1062 76.43 0.93 -30.47
CA GLN A 1062 77.83 1.30 -30.30
C GLN A 1062 78.15 1.41 -28.81
N CYS A 1063 79.38 1.08 -28.41
CA CYS A 1063 79.81 1.11 -27.02
C CYS A 1063 79.50 2.45 -26.31
N TRP A 1064 79.58 3.58 -27.02
CA TRP A 1064 79.23 4.89 -26.44
C TRP A 1064 77.73 5.08 -26.15
N GLN A 1065 76.85 4.42 -26.92
CA GLN A 1065 75.40 4.53 -26.73
C GLN A 1065 74.99 3.79 -25.45
N ASP A 1066 75.50 2.57 -25.23
CA ASP A 1066 75.23 1.83 -23.99
C ASP A 1066 75.82 2.51 -22.76
N LEU A 1067 77.00 3.15 -22.88
CA LEU A 1067 77.53 3.98 -21.81
C LEU A 1067 76.59 5.11 -21.41
N GLN A 1068 75.86 5.70 -22.35
CA GLN A 1068 74.87 6.73 -22.03
C GLN A 1068 73.57 6.15 -21.45
N TRP A 1069 73.38 4.83 -21.46
CA TRP A 1069 72.17 4.18 -20.99
C TRP A 1069 72.39 3.48 -19.64
N MET A 1070 73.62 3.50 -19.13
CA MET A 1070 73.97 2.98 -17.81
C MET A 1070 73.47 3.88 -16.69
N ALA A 1071 72.89 3.26 -15.67
CA ALA A 1071 72.51 3.97 -14.45
C ALA A 1071 73.74 4.63 -13.79
N ALA A 1072 73.52 5.74 -13.10
CA ALA A 1072 74.59 6.52 -12.47
C ALA A 1072 75.44 5.69 -11.48
N GLU A 1073 74.83 4.70 -10.81
CA GLU A 1073 75.50 3.74 -9.92
C GLU A 1073 76.51 2.87 -10.64
N VAL A 1074 76.23 2.50 -11.88
CA VAL A 1074 77.17 1.71 -12.70
C VAL A 1074 78.40 2.57 -12.99
N HIS A 1075 78.23 3.84 -13.36
CA HIS A 1075 79.37 4.74 -13.56
C HIS A 1075 80.16 5.00 -12.27
N LYS A 1076 79.49 5.18 -11.12
CA LYS A 1076 80.15 5.28 -9.81
C LYS A 1076 80.90 4.00 -9.44
N GLY A 1077 80.29 2.85 -9.71
CA GLY A 1077 80.91 1.54 -9.52
C GLY A 1077 82.17 1.41 -10.37
N ILE A 1078 82.10 1.73 -11.67
CA ILE A 1078 83.25 1.72 -12.57
C ILE A 1078 84.35 2.66 -12.07
N ALA A 1079 84.02 3.89 -11.66
CA ALA A 1079 85.01 4.81 -11.08
C ALA A 1079 85.68 4.22 -9.83
N THR A 1080 84.89 3.58 -8.96
CA THR A 1080 85.39 2.91 -7.76
C THR A 1080 86.32 1.75 -8.12
N ALA A 1081 85.90 0.87 -9.04
CA ALA A 1081 86.69 -0.26 -9.49
C ALA A 1081 88.00 0.16 -10.16
N ILE A 1082 87.98 1.20 -11.00
CA ILE A 1082 89.19 1.80 -11.60
C ILE A 1082 90.12 2.32 -10.50
N SER A 1083 89.59 2.99 -9.47
CA SER A 1083 90.39 3.51 -8.36
C SER A 1083 91.02 2.41 -7.50
N GLN A 1084 90.32 1.28 -7.35
CA GLN A 1084 90.76 0.11 -6.58
C GLN A 1084 91.65 -0.83 -7.41
N GLY A 1085 91.60 -0.74 -8.74
CA GLY A 1085 92.26 -1.67 -9.66
C GLY A 1085 91.62 -3.06 -9.69
N THR A 1086 90.39 -3.21 -9.19
CA THR A 1086 89.63 -4.47 -9.15
C THR A 1086 88.12 -4.20 -9.16
N CYS A 1087 87.34 -5.12 -9.73
CA CYS A 1087 85.86 -5.12 -9.60
C CYS A 1087 85.38 -5.98 -8.42
N GLU A 1088 86.28 -6.70 -7.75
CA GLU A 1088 85.95 -7.52 -6.58
C GLU A 1088 85.37 -6.62 -5.47
N ASP A 1089 84.24 -7.04 -4.89
CA ASP A 1089 83.50 -6.34 -3.83
C ASP A 1089 82.95 -4.94 -4.19
N VAL A 1090 82.91 -4.59 -5.48
CA VAL A 1090 82.20 -3.39 -5.95
C VAL A 1090 80.80 -3.76 -6.41
N GLU A 1091 79.78 -3.20 -5.76
CA GLU A 1091 78.38 -3.39 -6.15
C GLU A 1091 77.87 -2.21 -6.97
N ALA A 1092 77.07 -2.51 -8.00
CA ALA A 1092 76.31 -1.54 -8.77
C ALA A 1092 74.91 -2.09 -9.02
N ASN A 1093 73.89 -1.33 -8.62
CA ASN A 1093 72.48 -1.67 -8.83
C ASN A 1093 72.07 -3.05 -8.27
N HIS A 1094 72.36 -3.29 -6.98
CA HIS A 1094 72.05 -4.54 -6.24
C HIS A 1094 72.72 -5.81 -6.77
N ASN A 1095 73.65 -5.67 -7.71
CA ASN A 1095 74.45 -6.75 -8.28
C ASN A 1095 75.94 -6.42 -8.17
N LYS A 1096 76.79 -7.42 -8.34
CA LYS A 1096 78.23 -7.20 -8.49
C LYS A 1096 78.49 -6.43 -9.78
N LEU A 1097 79.26 -5.34 -9.70
CA LEU A 1097 79.67 -4.55 -10.85
C LEU A 1097 80.37 -5.40 -11.92
N GLU A 1098 81.10 -6.44 -11.49
CA GLU A 1098 81.74 -7.43 -12.35
C GLU A 1098 80.81 -7.92 -13.47
N PHE A 1099 79.52 -8.19 -13.19
CA PHE A 1099 78.59 -8.64 -14.23
C PHE A 1099 78.28 -7.58 -15.28
N ALA A 1100 78.18 -6.31 -14.86
CA ALA A 1100 77.92 -5.21 -15.78
C ALA A 1100 79.18 -4.88 -16.61
N VAL A 1101 80.37 -4.98 -16.01
CA VAL A 1101 81.64 -4.72 -16.68
C VAL A 1101 82.05 -5.86 -17.60
N ASP A 1102 81.86 -7.12 -17.22
CA ASP A 1102 82.21 -8.29 -18.05
C ASP A 1102 81.31 -8.41 -19.28
N TRP A 1103 80.10 -7.88 -19.21
CA TRP A 1103 79.18 -7.84 -20.35
C TRP A 1103 79.61 -6.82 -21.43
N LEU A 1104 80.34 -5.77 -21.04
CA LEU A 1104 80.80 -4.65 -21.88
C LEU A 1104 82.19 -4.90 -22.47
#